data_AF-A0A7Z0TG27-F1
#
_entry.id   AF-A0A7Z0TG27-F1
#
_cell.length_a   1.000
_cell.length_b   1.000
_cell.length_c   1.000
_cell.angle_alpha   90.00
_cell.angle_beta   90.00
_cell.angle_gamma   90.00
#
_symmetry.space_group_name_H-M   'P 1'
#
loop_
_entity.id
_entity.type
_entity.pdbx_description
1 polymer ?
#
loop_
_entity_poly.entity_id
_entity_poly.type
_entity_poly.pdbx_seq_one_letter_code
_entity_poly.pdbx_strand_id
1 'polypeptide(L)'
;MGTREGFDVQRQVEAVVQDFRSSDPPMPVVVLHSDDDTGARSIATELCEVQKSHGTRCAVPSAMAGGRRRTRPGEDPGPDDVRAEGLRNAIRAVGELSDPKKWNGVGSRADRDRSDYRRYVFPRTRFVVAVDDAVRRWAESASAGEAGEGDRRASEKALLRALVDERRPQFSHWVPRRTVSDMSHVFPMIITTVVAATLAATLADVSGITAALCGTGLVALLLILNFVPRSMPVFQWLRRECRWFMTTTFLRAAAAQSRPVAASPLRPFRSRDGVAARLYEVAQAMTDSQEKDAFRLRLHVLALLEDLRDSHRRWSWDLRGFKRLRPPMMFLPVADADNGGIELIKAVSDIRSRRSELDPLLVVAAVPRDSVELLRRTLPAGGETGTAGGGGRAQEADRTQLSDWHMAWAVNLRVGQSPSHWGGLPWVVSIPVPAKERQTALDTGRCVKASTRRTVARVAWSAQTLALSLVLLAGGTVAYADVLSDRHCSTTWLTANRDTRRKAASDDRTTECIGIATEGVRFSRWLPGGDGEPADGEASRPGGAPWTLSQLETKIAEQNERALGAGPGTYVTVVYAGPLSADERRGYSPVKGLEELGGVYLAQAVVNKASSVKLRVLVANGGVDLGDQVEMAELIAAYAERDPTLVGVVGTGRDLDSSERTTRILQRAGLPVVSGTNSATYLPKQFANWFSLAAPDDWQTSQLGLIARQLRRAAGGQRPPALVVARDTKASDDRYTEEQARYGGEMLDREDFALQDPLSYALGPGGDPEFRGPAGKICGSAAVPSVIYFAGRVEDVGPFMEQLGTHSGCAGREMSVITGDDLSKAVFAPGNESVAPKVTLYHAALAELRKAARDTEFYNHAAEYLPGVGDTVRHDSPALASGQTALSYDATRALFDAASREDTAQSRSSTWVNLRAVRLHGMATGTIDFQQAPLYAGRKGHSIALMEVRRREDGSSHSRVVCSRVAGDTRPLTERECAIGNGGGD
;
A
#
# COMPACT_ATOMS: atom_id res chain seq x y z
N MET A 1 34.02 41.57 29.06
CA MET A 1 34.67 41.36 30.36
C MET A 1 35.58 42.53 30.58
N GLY A 2 35.27 43.38 31.56
CA GLY A 2 36.02 44.59 31.89
C GLY A 2 37.17 44.34 32.87
N THR A 3 37.21 43.15 33.49
CA THR A 3 38.20 42.73 34.49
C THR A 3 38.77 41.35 34.14
N ARG A 4 39.98 41.04 34.65
CA ARG A 4 40.67 39.75 34.42
C ARG A 4 40.00 38.59 35.14
N GLU A 5 39.51 38.84 36.33
CA GLU A 5 38.79 37.89 37.16
C GLU A 5 37.44 37.54 36.49
N GLY A 6 36.75 38.54 35.94
CA GLY A 6 35.53 38.32 35.16
C GLY A 6 35.76 37.50 33.89
N PHE A 7 36.91 37.69 33.23
CA PHE A 7 37.31 36.87 32.09
C PHE A 7 37.59 35.42 32.47
N ASP A 8 38.29 35.17 33.57
CA ASP A 8 38.62 33.82 34.03
C ASP A 8 37.34 33.04 34.45
N VAL A 9 36.42 33.70 35.18
CA VAL A 9 35.10 33.12 35.49
C VAL A 9 34.32 32.81 34.20
N GLN A 10 34.30 33.73 33.23
CA GLN A 10 33.64 33.50 31.94
C GLN A 10 34.24 32.33 31.17
N ARG A 11 35.57 32.19 31.13
CA ARG A 11 36.26 31.08 30.48
C ARG A 11 35.85 29.74 31.07
N GLN A 12 35.76 29.66 32.41
CA GLN A 12 35.34 28.45 33.11
C GLN A 12 33.87 28.11 32.86
N VAL A 13 33.00 29.12 32.88
CA VAL A 13 31.58 28.93 32.53
C VAL A 13 31.44 28.37 31.11
N GLU A 14 32.22 28.86 30.14
CA GLU A 14 32.20 28.30 28.77
C GLU A 14 32.76 26.88 28.68
N ALA A 15 33.70 26.48 29.55
CA ALA A 15 34.16 25.10 29.64
C ALA A 15 33.03 24.17 30.12
N VAL A 16 32.30 24.56 31.18
CA VAL A 16 31.10 23.81 31.65
C VAL A 16 30.03 23.73 30.55
N VAL A 17 29.82 24.81 29.79
CA VAL A 17 28.90 24.82 28.64
C VAL A 17 29.36 23.85 27.55
N GLN A 18 30.66 23.75 27.30
CA GLN A 18 31.21 22.83 26.31
C GLN A 18 31.00 21.37 26.75
N ASP A 19 31.21 21.03 28.02
CA ASP A 19 31.00 19.69 28.58
C ASP A 19 29.53 19.28 28.59
N PHE A 20 28.61 20.23 28.82
CA PHE A 20 27.18 20.02 28.73
C PHE A 20 26.71 19.52 27.34
N ARG A 21 27.48 19.80 26.29
CA ARG A 21 27.14 19.36 24.93
C ARG A 21 27.40 17.87 24.72
N SER A 22 28.45 17.34 25.32
CA SER A 22 28.89 15.95 25.14
C SER A 22 28.36 15.04 26.25
N SER A 23 28.20 15.57 27.46
CA SER A 23 27.80 14.83 28.68
C SER A 23 26.71 15.56 29.48
N ASP A 24 26.20 14.96 30.55
CA ASP A 24 25.30 15.62 31.50
C ASP A 24 26.10 15.95 32.78
N PRO A 25 26.98 16.99 32.77
CA PRO A 25 27.83 17.30 33.91
C PRO A 25 27.00 17.86 35.07
N PRO A 26 27.46 17.69 36.33
CA PRO A 26 26.84 18.34 37.47
C PRO A 26 26.97 19.86 37.33
N MET A 27 25.85 20.57 37.50
CA MET A 27 25.79 22.02 37.39
C MET A 27 25.94 22.68 38.77
N PRO A 28 26.96 23.54 38.98
CA PRO A 28 27.17 24.19 40.27
C PRO A 28 26.29 25.42 40.51
N VAL A 29 26.23 25.85 41.76
CA VAL A 29 25.87 27.22 42.17
C VAL A 29 27.16 27.97 42.46
N VAL A 30 27.55 28.87 41.57
CA VAL A 30 28.77 29.67 41.68
C VAL A 30 28.46 30.92 42.50
N VAL A 31 29.09 31.06 43.66
CA VAL A 31 28.94 32.21 44.57
C VAL A 31 30.18 33.08 44.48
N LEU A 32 30.01 34.27 43.91
CA LEU A 32 31.04 35.32 43.86
C LEU A 32 30.91 36.19 45.11
N HIS A 33 31.98 36.38 45.88
CA HIS A 33 31.96 37.28 47.03
C HIS A 33 33.21 38.16 47.05
N SER A 34 33.05 39.42 47.46
CA SER A 34 34.14 40.39 47.58
C SER A 34 34.03 41.17 48.89
N ASP A 35 35.12 41.81 49.32
CA ASP A 35 35.14 42.70 50.49
C ASP A 35 34.30 43.98 50.29
N ASP A 36 33.97 44.31 49.04
CA ASP A 36 33.10 45.42 48.65
C ASP A 36 31.93 44.88 47.82
N ASP A 37 30.69 45.16 48.24
CA ASP A 37 29.43 44.68 47.63
C ASP A 37 29.29 44.99 46.12
N THR A 38 30.05 45.94 45.60
CA THR A 38 29.98 46.37 44.20
C THR A 38 30.74 45.46 43.21
N GLY A 39 31.77 44.74 43.69
CA GLY A 39 32.68 43.97 42.83
C GLY A 39 32.05 42.72 42.23
N ALA A 40 31.60 41.79 43.09
CA ALA A 40 30.94 40.56 42.69
C ALA A 40 29.67 40.83 41.84
N ARG A 41 28.91 41.89 42.18
CA ARG A 41 27.72 42.31 41.45
C ARG A 41 28.01 42.73 40.01
N SER A 42 29.08 43.51 39.80
CA SER A 42 29.49 43.96 38.47
C SER A 42 29.84 42.78 37.56
N ILE A 43 30.65 41.84 38.08
CA ILE A 43 31.04 40.62 37.34
C ILE A 43 29.82 39.77 37.00
N ALA A 44 28.91 39.51 37.94
CA ALA A 44 27.71 38.72 37.69
C ALA A 44 26.80 39.37 36.62
N THR A 45 26.71 40.70 36.62
CA THR A 45 25.90 41.46 35.64
C THR A 45 26.54 41.41 34.25
N GLU A 46 27.85 41.63 34.15
CA GLU A 46 28.57 41.56 32.89
C GLU A 46 28.57 40.14 32.30
N LEU A 47 28.72 39.12 33.15
CA LEU A 47 28.64 37.71 32.78
C LEU A 47 27.27 37.35 32.20
N CYS A 48 26.18 37.89 32.78
CA CYS A 48 24.84 37.71 32.24
C CYS A 48 24.70 38.27 30.82
N GLU A 49 25.20 39.49 30.56
CA GLU A 49 25.15 40.10 29.23
C GLU A 49 26.01 39.37 28.20
N VAL A 50 27.22 38.95 28.58
CA VAL A 50 28.08 38.14 27.72
C VAL A 50 27.40 36.81 27.37
N GLN A 51 26.83 36.11 28.35
CA GLN A 51 26.14 34.84 28.12
C GLN A 51 24.90 34.99 27.25
N LYS A 52 24.11 36.07 27.41
CA LYS A 52 23.01 36.40 26.49
C LYS A 52 23.52 36.60 25.05
N SER A 53 24.63 37.31 24.87
CA SER A 53 25.25 37.52 23.55
C SER A 53 25.72 36.21 22.90
N HIS A 54 26.08 35.22 23.71
CA HIS A 54 26.47 33.88 23.26
C HIS A 54 25.28 32.97 22.91
N GLY A 55 24.04 33.44 23.12
CA GLY A 55 22.82 32.68 22.87
C GLY A 55 22.37 31.83 24.07
N THR A 56 22.98 32.00 25.23
CA THR A 56 22.56 31.34 26.48
C THR A 56 21.26 31.94 26.99
N ARG A 57 20.35 31.08 27.46
CA ARG A 57 19.11 31.52 28.10
C ARG A 57 19.37 31.88 29.55
N CYS A 58 19.47 33.18 29.80
CA CYS A 58 19.74 33.74 31.11
C CYS A 58 18.45 34.25 31.74
N ALA A 59 18.26 33.97 33.03
CA ALA A 59 17.18 34.53 33.83
C ALA A 59 17.72 35.30 35.04
N VAL A 60 17.11 36.45 35.31
CA VAL A 60 17.39 37.28 36.50
C VAL A 60 16.06 37.49 37.23
N PRO A 61 15.85 36.89 38.40
CA PRO A 61 14.63 37.10 39.17
C PRO A 61 14.50 38.55 39.63
N SER A 62 13.30 39.13 39.54
CA SER A 62 13.11 40.58 39.72
C SER A 62 13.48 41.05 41.15
N ALA A 63 13.23 40.23 42.16
CA ALA A 63 13.62 40.48 43.56
C ALA A 63 15.14 40.59 43.76
N MET A 64 15.93 39.96 42.90
CA MET A 64 17.40 39.86 43.00
C MET A 64 18.12 40.77 41.99
N ALA A 65 17.35 41.53 41.19
CA ALA A 65 17.88 42.43 40.16
C ALA A 65 18.23 43.83 40.73
N GLY A 66 17.55 44.25 41.81
CA GLY A 66 17.73 45.53 42.50
C GLY A 66 18.81 45.50 43.58
N GLY A 67 19.34 46.67 43.97
CA GLY A 67 20.24 46.78 45.13
C GLY A 67 19.51 46.63 46.47
N ARG A 68 20.25 46.43 47.58
CA ARG A 68 19.72 46.31 48.96
C ARG A 68 18.58 47.30 49.19
N ARG A 69 17.43 46.80 49.64
CA ARG A 69 16.34 47.65 50.11
C ARG A 69 16.82 48.27 51.43
N ARG A 70 17.07 49.59 51.47
CA ARG A 70 17.31 50.27 52.74
C ARG A 70 16.05 50.08 53.60
N THR A 71 16.22 49.42 54.76
CA THR A 71 15.21 49.39 55.81
C THR A 71 14.80 50.82 56.16
N ARG A 72 13.51 51.02 56.45
CA ARG A 72 13.03 52.32 56.97
C ARG A 72 13.71 52.56 58.33
N PRO A 73 14.20 53.76 58.64
CA PRO A 73 14.79 54.02 59.95
C PRO A 73 13.69 53.87 61.02
N GLY A 74 13.83 52.94 61.97
CA GLY A 74 12.97 52.83 63.16
C GLY A 74 12.35 51.46 63.46
N GLU A 75 12.42 50.49 62.54
CA GLU A 75 12.01 49.10 62.78
C GLU A 75 13.12 48.19 62.24
N ASP A 76 13.99 47.66 63.11
CA ASP A 76 14.85 46.54 62.74
C ASP A 76 14.03 45.25 62.96
N PRO A 77 13.54 44.59 61.90
CA PRO A 77 12.84 43.32 62.04
C PRO A 77 13.77 42.28 62.66
N GLY A 78 13.22 41.38 63.49
CA GLY A 78 13.99 40.29 64.06
C GLY A 78 14.58 39.38 62.96
N PRO A 79 15.67 38.65 63.24
CA PRO A 79 16.31 37.75 62.25
C PRO A 79 15.34 36.70 61.67
N ASP A 80 14.32 36.28 62.42
CA ASP A 80 13.28 35.37 61.95
C ASP A 80 12.28 36.03 60.98
N ASP A 81 11.97 37.32 61.17
CA ASP A 81 11.09 38.09 60.27
C ASP A 81 11.76 38.36 58.92
N VAL A 82 13.06 38.70 58.96
CA VAL A 82 13.91 38.85 57.76
C VAL A 82 13.93 37.55 56.96
N ARG A 83 14.13 36.42 57.64
CA ARG A 83 14.14 35.10 57.01
C ARG A 83 12.77 34.73 56.40
N ALA A 84 11.68 35.02 57.11
CA ALA A 84 10.32 34.74 56.64
C ALA A 84 9.97 35.56 55.39
N GLU A 85 10.33 36.85 55.36
CA GLU A 85 10.15 37.70 54.18
C GLU A 85 11.07 37.27 53.03
N GLY A 86 12.31 36.89 53.31
CA GLY A 86 13.24 36.31 52.34
C GLY A 86 12.68 35.04 51.68
N LEU A 87 12.07 34.13 52.45
CA LEU A 87 11.42 32.93 51.92
C LEU A 87 10.25 33.28 50.97
N ARG A 88 9.39 34.24 51.35
CA ARG A 88 8.28 34.72 50.50
C ARG A 88 8.77 35.36 49.21
N ASN A 89 9.84 36.16 49.28
CA ASN A 89 10.46 36.77 48.12
C ASN A 89 11.07 35.73 47.19
N ALA A 90 11.73 34.69 47.72
CA ALA A 90 12.26 33.58 46.94
C ALA A 90 11.15 32.77 46.23
N ILE A 91 10.02 32.48 46.89
CA ILE A 91 8.87 31.79 46.29
C ILE A 91 8.35 32.59 45.09
N ARG A 92 8.15 33.90 45.26
CA ARG A 92 7.70 34.81 44.18
C ARG A 92 8.70 34.83 43.03
N ALA A 93 10.00 34.90 43.34
CA ALA A 93 11.07 34.91 42.36
C ALA A 93 11.05 33.64 41.49
N VAL A 94 10.89 32.46 42.09
CA VAL A 94 10.79 31.19 41.34
C VAL A 94 9.48 31.10 40.56
N GLY A 95 8.37 31.61 41.11
CA GLY A 95 7.10 31.71 40.40
C GLY A 95 7.18 32.54 39.12
N GLU A 96 7.88 33.68 39.15
CA GLU A 96 8.12 34.53 37.98
C GLU A 96 8.91 33.80 36.87
N LEU A 97 9.83 32.91 37.23
CA LEU A 97 10.63 32.13 36.28
C LEU A 97 9.78 31.14 35.45
N SER A 98 8.50 30.93 35.82
CA SER A 98 7.54 30.16 35.03
C SER A 98 7.05 30.89 33.76
N ASP A 99 7.36 32.18 33.60
CA ASP A 99 7.18 32.90 32.34
C ASP A 99 8.37 32.64 31.40
N PRO A 100 8.17 31.99 30.24
CA PRO A 100 9.22 31.78 29.26
C PRO A 100 9.92 33.06 28.82
N LYS A 101 9.28 34.24 28.92
CA LYS A 101 9.92 35.52 28.58
C LYS A 101 11.07 35.88 29.51
N LYS A 102 11.06 35.42 30.77
CA LYS A 102 12.14 35.70 31.74
C LYS A 102 13.47 35.02 31.38
N TRP A 103 13.43 33.97 30.55
CA TRP A 103 14.59 33.21 30.10
C TRP A 103 15.07 33.58 28.69
N ASN A 104 14.25 34.31 27.94
CA ASN A 104 14.52 34.68 26.55
C ASN A 104 14.56 36.21 26.51
N GLY A 105 15.78 36.77 26.66
CA GLY A 105 16.07 38.19 26.85
C GLY A 105 15.04 39.18 26.30
N VAL A 106 14.65 40.14 27.13
CA VAL A 106 13.75 41.23 26.75
C VAL A 106 14.54 42.21 25.88
N GLY A 107 14.58 41.95 24.56
CA GLY A 107 15.31 42.76 23.59
C GLY A 107 14.78 42.56 22.17
N SER A 108 15.19 43.46 21.27
CA SER A 108 14.85 43.62 19.84
C SER A 108 14.54 42.33 19.04
N ARG A 109 13.88 42.47 17.86
CA ARG A 109 13.64 41.38 16.89
C ARG A 109 14.92 40.57 16.59
N ALA A 110 16.09 41.20 16.65
CA ALA A 110 17.40 40.57 16.49
C ALA A 110 17.81 39.58 17.61
N ASP A 111 17.33 39.75 18.85
CA ASP A 111 17.61 38.81 19.96
C ASP A 111 16.74 37.55 19.89
N ARG A 112 15.60 37.59 19.20
CA ARG A 112 14.73 36.41 19.00
C ARG A 112 15.34 35.39 18.04
N ASP A 113 16.13 35.84 17.05
CA ASP A 113 16.77 34.98 16.05
C ASP A 113 18.05 34.29 16.57
N ARG A 114 18.58 34.71 17.72
CA ARG A 114 19.79 34.13 18.33
C ARG A 114 19.53 32.89 19.19
N SER A 115 18.28 32.63 19.58
CA SER A 115 17.91 31.46 20.38
C SER A 115 17.80 30.21 19.50
N ASP A 116 18.70 29.25 19.72
CA ASP A 116 18.84 28.02 18.92
C ASP A 116 17.66 27.04 18.93
N TYR A 117 16.63 27.22 19.77
CA TYR A 117 15.48 26.30 19.77
C TYR A 117 14.19 26.91 20.32
N ARG A 118 13.09 26.14 20.35
CA ARG A 118 11.78 26.58 20.90
C ARG A 118 11.91 27.16 22.32
N ARG A 119 11.00 28.04 22.73
CA ARG A 119 10.96 28.61 24.09
C ARG A 119 10.83 27.52 25.16
N TYR A 120 11.22 27.82 26.40
CA TYR A 120 10.94 26.91 27.52
C TYR A 120 9.45 26.88 27.80
N VAL A 121 8.98 25.76 28.34
CA VAL A 121 7.60 25.59 28.81
C VAL A 121 7.71 25.09 30.24
N PHE A 122 6.92 25.67 31.13
CA PHE A 122 6.99 25.40 32.57
C PHE A 122 5.65 24.83 33.10
N PRO A 123 5.20 23.67 32.61
CA PRO A 123 3.89 23.13 33.01
C PRO A 123 3.82 22.76 34.49
N ARG A 124 4.92 22.30 35.11
CA ARG A 124 4.97 21.92 36.53
C ARG A 124 5.13 23.13 37.42
N THR A 125 6.00 24.09 37.09
CA THR A 125 6.15 25.30 37.90
C THR A 125 4.85 26.09 37.92
N ARG A 126 4.19 26.26 36.77
CA ARG A 126 2.85 26.89 36.70
C ARG A 126 1.81 26.10 37.45
N PHE A 127 1.91 24.77 37.46
CA PHE A 127 1.01 23.95 38.26
C PHE A 127 1.18 24.20 39.76
N VAL A 128 2.42 24.24 40.25
CA VAL A 128 2.71 24.49 41.66
C VAL A 128 2.27 25.90 42.07
N VAL A 129 2.47 26.91 41.22
CA VAL A 129 1.93 28.26 41.46
C VAL A 129 0.41 28.23 41.57
N ALA A 130 -0.28 27.56 40.65
CA ALA A 130 -1.74 27.41 40.72
C ALA A 130 -2.22 26.63 41.96
N VAL A 131 -1.44 25.64 42.42
CA VAL A 131 -1.70 24.94 43.68
C VAL A 131 -1.51 25.88 44.86
N ASP A 132 -0.45 26.68 44.90
CA ASP A 132 -0.18 27.66 45.94
C ASP A 132 -1.29 28.72 46.05
N ASP A 133 -1.75 29.24 44.91
CA ASP A 133 -2.87 30.17 44.84
C ASP A 133 -4.19 29.52 45.26
N ALA A 134 -4.44 28.27 44.86
CA ALA A 134 -5.63 27.52 45.26
C ALA A 134 -5.64 27.21 46.76
N VAL A 135 -4.51 26.84 47.34
CA VAL A 135 -4.35 26.58 48.78
C VAL A 135 -4.53 27.87 49.57
N ARG A 136 -3.98 29.00 49.11
CA ARG A 136 -4.17 30.31 49.75
C ARG A 136 -5.64 30.71 49.81
N ARG A 137 -6.37 30.63 48.69
CA ARG A 137 -7.82 30.91 48.67
C ARG A 137 -8.63 29.94 49.52
N TRP A 138 -8.26 28.67 49.50
CA TRP A 138 -8.92 27.67 50.34
C TRP A 138 -8.73 27.99 51.82
N ALA A 139 -7.51 28.33 52.25
CA ALA A 139 -7.20 28.73 53.62
C ALA A 139 -7.96 30.01 54.03
N GLU A 140 -8.02 31.02 53.16
CA GLU A 140 -8.81 32.24 53.37
C GLU A 140 -10.31 31.92 53.52
N SER A 141 -10.85 31.01 52.70
CA SER A 141 -12.25 30.59 52.78
C SER A 141 -12.57 29.70 54.00
N ALA A 142 -11.60 28.91 54.46
CA ALA A 142 -11.73 28.04 55.63
C ALA A 142 -11.67 28.84 56.94
N SER A 143 -10.95 29.97 56.97
CA SER A 143 -10.94 30.88 58.14
C SER A 143 -12.24 31.67 58.34
N ALA A 144 -13.16 31.65 57.38
CA ALA A 144 -14.43 32.41 57.41
C ALA A 144 -15.66 31.57 57.85
N GLY A 145 -15.50 30.27 58.14
CA GLY A 145 -16.59 29.40 58.59
C GLY A 145 -16.10 28.34 59.59
N GLU A 146 -16.84 28.16 60.69
CA GLU A 146 -16.56 27.14 61.72
C GLU A 146 -16.48 25.73 61.10
N ALA A 147 -15.29 25.13 61.10
CA ALA A 147 -15.05 23.80 60.55
C ALA A 147 -15.25 22.71 61.61
N GLY A 148 -16.37 21.99 61.54
CA GLY A 148 -16.56 20.71 62.23
C GLY A 148 -15.84 19.56 61.51
N GLU A 149 -15.41 18.56 62.28
CA GLU A 149 -14.48 17.47 61.95
C GLU A 149 -15.02 16.39 60.96
N GLY A 150 -15.93 16.74 60.06
CA GLY A 150 -16.59 15.83 59.11
C GLY A 150 -16.05 15.81 57.67
N ASP A 151 -15.07 16.64 57.29
CA ASP A 151 -15.07 17.19 55.91
C ASP A 151 -13.82 16.97 55.04
N ARG A 152 -13.06 15.87 55.20
CA ARG A 152 -11.90 15.58 54.33
C ARG A 152 -12.28 15.49 52.85
N ARG A 153 -13.36 14.77 52.53
CA ARG A 153 -13.80 14.59 51.13
C ARG A 153 -14.36 15.88 50.52
N ALA A 154 -15.05 16.74 51.26
CA ALA A 154 -15.49 18.01 50.67
C ALA A 154 -14.35 19.03 50.61
N SER A 155 -13.38 19.00 51.53
CA SER A 155 -12.12 19.74 51.43
C SER A 155 -11.31 19.33 50.19
N GLU A 156 -11.14 18.02 49.94
CA GLU A 156 -10.53 17.49 48.71
C GLU A 156 -11.27 17.99 47.45
N LYS A 157 -12.61 17.99 47.46
CA LYS A 157 -13.43 18.51 46.34
C LYS A 157 -13.38 20.04 46.21
N ALA A 158 -13.22 20.79 47.30
CA ALA A 158 -13.16 22.24 47.30
C ALA A 158 -11.82 22.73 46.78
N LEU A 159 -10.72 22.15 47.26
CA LEU A 159 -9.37 22.40 46.74
C LEU A 159 -9.24 22.02 45.26
N LEU A 160 -9.80 20.88 44.86
CA LEU A 160 -9.80 20.49 43.45
C LEU A 160 -10.59 21.49 42.59
N ARG A 161 -11.71 22.03 43.08
CA ARG A 161 -12.47 23.07 42.40
C ARG A 161 -11.69 24.38 42.29
N ALA A 162 -11.09 24.85 43.38
CA ALA A 162 -10.26 26.05 43.40
C ALA A 162 -9.08 25.96 42.41
N LEU A 163 -8.43 24.79 42.33
CA LEU A 163 -7.36 24.52 41.38
C LEU A 163 -7.84 24.50 39.92
N VAL A 164 -9.05 23.98 39.66
CA VAL A 164 -9.67 24.00 38.32
C VAL A 164 -10.00 25.42 37.91
N ASP A 165 -10.56 26.22 38.82
CA ASP A 165 -10.91 27.61 38.57
C ASP A 165 -9.66 28.45 38.29
N GLU A 166 -8.54 28.19 38.99
CA GLU A 166 -7.26 28.84 38.71
C GLU A 166 -6.66 28.49 37.36
N ARG A 167 -6.92 27.27 36.89
CA ARG A 167 -6.46 26.78 35.59
C ARG A 167 -7.38 27.15 34.44
N ARG A 168 -8.53 27.79 34.69
CA ARG A 168 -9.42 28.23 33.61
C ARG A 168 -8.71 29.30 32.79
N PRO A 169 -8.63 29.16 31.45
CA PRO A 169 -8.18 30.26 30.63
C PRO A 169 -9.16 31.42 30.82
N GLN A 170 -8.70 32.53 31.41
CA GLN A 170 -9.45 33.79 31.35
C GLN A 170 -9.55 34.15 29.86
N PHE A 171 -10.75 34.05 29.30
CA PHE A 171 -11.04 34.43 27.92
C PHE A 171 -10.92 35.95 27.78
N SER A 172 -9.69 36.44 27.63
CA SER A 172 -9.39 37.80 27.23
C SER A 172 -8.32 37.75 26.15
N HIS A 173 -8.76 38.01 24.91
CA HIS A 173 -8.01 38.10 23.66
C HIS A 173 -7.52 36.79 23.01
N TRP A 174 -8.29 36.38 22.00
CA TRP A 174 -7.99 35.36 21.02
C TRP A 174 -6.72 35.74 20.22
N VAL A 175 -5.60 35.05 20.49
CA VAL A 175 -4.41 35.09 19.63
C VAL A 175 -4.06 33.65 19.22
N PRO A 176 -4.33 33.23 17.97
CA PRO A 176 -4.18 31.84 17.50
C PRO A 176 -2.72 31.34 17.43
N ARG A 177 -1.74 32.20 17.73
CA ARG A 177 -0.31 31.87 17.67
C ARG A 177 0.26 31.13 18.89
N ARG A 178 -0.46 31.01 20.03
CA ARG A 178 0.13 30.50 21.29
C ARG A 178 -0.16 29.03 21.63
N THR A 179 -1.15 28.38 21.01
CA THR A 179 -1.58 27.01 21.40
C THR A 179 -0.98 25.88 20.54
N VAL A 180 -0.42 26.19 19.36
CA VAL A 180 0.22 25.16 18.49
C VAL A 180 1.50 24.59 19.11
N SER A 181 2.16 25.34 20.01
CA SER A 181 3.36 24.89 20.74
C SER A 181 3.07 23.70 21.67
N ASP A 182 1.94 23.71 22.37
CA ASP A 182 1.55 22.65 23.33
C ASP A 182 0.92 21.44 22.64
N MET A 183 0.38 21.59 21.44
CA MET A 183 -0.14 20.48 20.61
C MET A 183 0.94 19.66 19.89
N SER A 184 2.22 19.98 20.08
CA SER A 184 3.34 19.28 19.44
C SER A 184 3.49 17.80 19.85
N HIS A 185 2.78 17.35 20.89
CA HIS A 185 2.68 15.92 21.26
C HIS A 185 1.49 15.19 20.61
N VAL A 186 0.52 15.94 20.08
CA VAL A 186 -0.69 15.40 19.45
C VAL A 186 -0.52 15.29 17.93
N PHE A 187 0.29 16.17 17.32
CA PHE A 187 0.59 16.11 15.89
C PHE A 187 1.17 14.78 15.39
N PRO A 188 2.16 14.16 16.06
CA PRO A 188 2.66 12.84 15.67
C PRO A 188 1.57 11.78 15.77
N MET A 189 0.74 11.82 16.83
CA MET A 189 -0.39 10.91 17.02
C MET A 189 -1.43 11.07 15.91
N ILE A 190 -1.81 12.30 15.56
CA ILE A 190 -2.75 12.59 14.46
C ILE A 190 -2.16 12.09 13.13
N ILE A 191 -0.89 12.38 12.86
CA ILE A 191 -0.22 11.92 11.64
C ILE A 191 -0.15 10.39 11.62
N THR A 192 0.24 9.72 12.72
CA THR A 192 0.25 8.25 12.77
C THR A 192 -1.15 7.66 12.66
N THR A 193 -2.19 8.31 13.19
CA THR A 193 -3.56 7.80 13.07
C THR A 193 -4.11 8.01 11.66
N VAL A 194 -3.79 9.14 11.01
CA VAL A 194 -4.13 9.37 9.60
C VAL A 194 -3.39 8.40 8.71
N VAL A 195 -2.09 8.19 8.94
CA VAL A 195 -1.25 7.23 8.20
C VAL A 195 -1.69 5.79 8.44
N ALA A 196 -2.03 5.41 9.69
CA ALA A 196 -2.54 4.08 9.99
C ALA A 196 -3.94 3.87 9.42
N ALA A 197 -4.79 4.90 9.39
CA ALA A 197 -6.10 4.83 8.77
C ALA A 197 -6.01 4.72 7.24
N THR A 198 -5.10 5.46 6.59
CA THR A 198 -4.85 5.30 5.14
C THR A 198 -4.17 3.97 4.83
N LEU A 199 -3.26 3.48 5.68
CA LEU A 199 -2.64 2.17 5.52
C LEU A 199 -3.65 1.02 5.74
N ALA A 200 -4.55 1.14 6.73
CA ALA A 200 -5.60 0.15 6.96
C ALA A 200 -6.64 0.16 5.82
N ALA A 201 -6.96 1.33 5.26
CA ALA A 201 -7.86 1.44 4.13
C ALA A 201 -7.29 0.87 2.83
N THR A 202 -5.98 1.02 2.62
CA THR A 202 -5.27 0.43 1.47
C THR A 202 -5.12 -1.10 1.59
N LEU A 203 -5.18 -1.65 2.80
CA LEU A 203 -5.17 -3.11 3.04
C LEU A 203 -6.55 -3.76 2.97
N ALA A 204 -7.65 -2.99 3.06
CA ALA A 204 -9.00 -3.51 3.21
C ALA A 204 -9.92 -3.28 1.99
N ASP A 205 -9.38 -2.78 0.87
CA ASP A 205 -10.12 -2.54 -0.38
C ASP A 205 -11.38 -1.64 -0.21
N VAL A 206 -11.31 -0.68 0.72
CA VAL A 206 -12.37 0.28 1.00
C VAL A 206 -12.09 1.58 0.25
N SER A 207 -13.12 2.17 -0.38
CA SER A 207 -12.97 3.43 -1.12
C SER A 207 -12.23 4.49 -0.30
N GLY A 208 -11.23 5.15 -0.89
CA GLY A 208 -10.36 6.10 -0.18
C GLY A 208 -11.09 7.25 0.53
N ILE A 209 -12.32 7.55 0.10
CA ILE A 209 -13.20 8.57 0.68
C ILE A 209 -13.70 8.15 2.08
N THR A 210 -14.07 6.88 2.29
CA THR A 210 -14.60 6.42 3.58
C THR A 210 -13.53 6.43 4.66
N ALA A 211 -12.30 6.04 4.29
CA ALA A 211 -11.14 6.10 5.17
C ALA A 211 -10.79 7.52 5.62
N ALA A 212 -10.83 8.47 4.68
CA ALA A 212 -10.57 9.89 4.97
C ALA A 212 -11.64 10.48 5.91
N LEU A 213 -12.92 10.11 5.74
CA LEU A 213 -14.01 10.55 6.61
C LEU A 213 -13.89 9.98 8.03
N CYS A 214 -13.55 8.70 8.19
CA CYS A 214 -13.30 8.11 9.51
C CYS A 214 -12.10 8.75 10.22
N GLY A 215 -11.00 8.99 9.49
CA GLY A 215 -9.82 9.65 10.03
C GLY A 215 -10.10 11.10 10.47
N THR A 216 -10.82 11.87 9.66
CA THR A 216 -11.20 13.26 9.99
C THR A 216 -12.20 13.34 11.14
N GLY A 217 -13.17 12.41 11.21
CA GLY A 217 -14.13 12.31 12.31
C GLY A 217 -13.47 12.04 13.66
N LEU A 218 -12.47 11.15 13.72
CA LEU A 218 -11.72 10.87 14.94
C LEU A 218 -10.90 12.08 15.41
N VAL A 219 -10.27 12.80 14.48
CA VAL A 219 -9.50 14.03 14.78
C VAL A 219 -10.43 15.13 15.29
N ALA A 220 -11.59 15.31 14.67
CA ALA A 220 -12.60 16.27 15.12
C ALA A 220 -13.13 15.93 16.53
N LEU A 221 -13.41 14.66 16.81
CA LEU A 221 -13.84 14.19 18.13
C LEU A 221 -12.81 14.50 19.22
N LEU A 222 -11.52 14.22 18.94
CA LEU A 222 -10.42 14.50 19.87
C LEU A 222 -10.22 16.00 20.12
N LEU A 223 -10.41 16.83 19.09
CA LEU A 223 -10.40 18.28 19.23
C LEU A 223 -11.57 18.74 20.10
N ILE A 224 -12.79 18.31 19.81
CA ILE A 224 -13.99 18.68 20.58
C ILE A 224 -13.84 18.30 22.06
N LEU A 225 -13.42 17.07 22.37
CA LEU A 225 -13.21 16.61 23.76
C LEU A 225 -12.15 17.42 24.53
N ASN A 226 -11.21 18.07 23.83
CA ASN A 226 -10.20 18.92 24.45
C ASN A 226 -10.67 20.37 24.65
N PHE A 227 -11.77 20.77 24.00
CA PHE A 227 -12.30 22.15 24.00
C PHE A 227 -13.63 22.33 24.76
N VAL A 228 -14.33 21.26 25.20
CA VAL A 228 -15.61 21.41 25.93
C VAL A 228 -15.40 21.90 27.40
N PRO A 229 -16.06 22.99 27.86
CA PRO A 229 -15.55 23.81 28.97
C PRO A 229 -16.23 23.65 30.35
N ARG A 230 -17.05 22.61 30.63
CA ARG A 230 -17.91 22.62 31.85
C ARG A 230 -17.63 21.59 32.94
N SER A 231 -16.76 20.62 32.73
CA SER A 231 -16.28 19.74 33.79
C SER A 231 -14.85 19.32 33.47
N MET A 232 -14.02 19.07 34.50
CA MET A 232 -12.63 18.62 34.31
C MET A 232 -12.56 17.61 33.16
N PRO A 233 -11.79 17.86 32.08
CA PRO A 233 -11.61 16.88 31.02
C PRO A 233 -11.20 15.56 31.67
N VAL A 234 -11.85 14.45 31.29
CA VAL A 234 -11.66 13.09 31.83
C VAL A 234 -10.18 12.65 31.79
N PHE A 235 -9.35 13.35 31.02
CA PHE A 235 -7.95 13.08 30.73
C PHE A 235 -6.96 14.08 31.35
N GLN A 236 -7.34 15.00 32.25
CA GLN A 236 -6.39 15.92 32.92
C GLN A 236 -5.26 15.21 33.68
N TRP A 237 -5.50 14.00 34.19
CA TRP A 237 -4.47 13.19 34.87
C TRP A 237 -3.44 12.59 33.88
N LEU A 238 -3.74 12.51 32.58
CA LEU A 238 -2.76 12.17 31.53
C LEU A 238 -1.75 13.29 31.27
N ARG A 239 -2.03 14.52 31.76
CA ARG A 239 -1.08 15.63 31.64
C ARG A 239 0.17 15.35 32.48
N ARG A 240 1.32 15.71 31.93
CA ARG A 240 2.64 15.37 32.47
C ARG A 240 2.86 15.94 33.87
N GLU A 241 2.36 17.15 34.12
CA GLU A 241 2.48 17.83 35.41
C GLU A 241 1.62 17.19 36.51
N CYS A 242 0.41 16.74 36.18
CA CYS A 242 -0.45 16.01 37.11
C CYS A 242 0.18 14.66 37.46
N ARG A 243 0.67 13.91 36.47
CA ARG A 243 1.37 12.64 36.69
C ARG A 243 2.61 12.84 37.56
N TRP A 244 3.43 13.85 37.26
CA TRP A 244 4.62 14.17 38.05
C TRP A 244 4.28 14.48 39.51
N PHE A 245 3.26 15.32 39.76
CA PHE A 245 2.82 15.67 41.11
C PHE A 245 2.36 14.45 41.93
N MET A 246 1.73 13.50 41.25
CA MET A 246 1.27 12.24 41.85
C MET A 246 2.42 11.28 42.15
N THR A 247 3.43 11.22 41.29
CA THR A 247 4.53 10.24 41.39
C THR A 247 5.78 10.76 42.08
N THR A 248 5.89 12.08 42.30
CA THR A 248 7.11 12.66 42.86
C THR A 248 7.35 12.21 44.30
N THR A 249 8.55 11.66 44.54
CA THR A 249 8.98 11.10 45.81
C THR A 249 9.21 12.17 46.88
N PHE A 250 9.49 13.42 46.50
CA PHE A 250 9.66 14.53 47.44
C PHE A 250 8.42 14.73 48.32
N LEU A 251 7.24 14.60 47.72
CA LEU A 251 5.96 14.73 48.41
C LEU A 251 5.56 13.47 49.18
N ARG A 252 6.29 12.34 49.06
CA ARG A 252 6.00 11.11 49.84
C ARG A 252 6.36 11.28 51.31
N ALA A 253 7.43 12.02 51.62
CA ALA A 253 7.81 12.31 53.01
C ALA A 253 6.76 13.17 53.73
N ALA A 254 6.12 14.10 53.02
CA ALA A 254 4.99 14.89 53.53
C ALA A 254 3.68 14.08 53.66
N ALA A 255 3.61 12.89 53.06
CA ALA A 255 2.41 12.07 52.97
C ALA A 255 2.53 10.73 53.71
N ALA A 256 3.34 10.69 54.78
CA ALA A 256 3.64 9.50 55.56
C ALA A 256 2.38 8.80 56.16
N GLN A 257 1.19 9.38 56.05
CA GLN A 257 -0.06 8.90 56.65
C GLN A 257 -1.10 8.29 55.67
N SER A 258 -0.78 8.03 54.39
CA SER A 258 -1.81 7.60 53.40
C SER A 258 -1.46 6.44 52.44
N ARG A 259 -2.52 5.75 51.97
CA ARG A 259 -2.57 4.59 51.01
C ARG A 259 -1.82 4.81 49.69
N PRO A 260 -1.35 3.73 49.01
CA PRO A 260 -0.69 3.83 47.71
C PRO A 260 -1.60 4.44 46.65
N VAL A 261 -1.21 5.62 46.17
CA VAL A 261 -1.90 6.36 45.12
C VAL A 261 -1.65 5.68 43.76
N ALA A 262 -2.64 4.94 43.26
CA ALA A 262 -2.56 4.24 41.98
C ALA A 262 -3.07 5.12 40.83
N ALA A 263 -2.17 5.78 40.10
CA ALA A 263 -2.48 6.40 38.83
C ALA A 263 -2.49 5.33 37.72
N SER A 264 -3.64 5.11 37.06
CA SER A 264 -3.77 4.12 35.98
C SER A 264 -4.17 4.78 34.66
N PRO A 265 -3.53 4.39 33.53
CA PRO A 265 -3.88 4.88 32.20
C PRO A 265 -5.36 4.69 31.81
N LEU A 266 -5.98 3.65 32.37
CA LEU A 266 -7.25 3.09 31.92
C LEU A 266 -8.41 3.38 32.90
N ARG A 267 -8.16 4.11 33.99
CA ARG A 267 -9.18 4.38 35.04
C ARG A 267 -9.23 5.86 35.41
N PRO A 268 -9.86 6.71 34.57
CA PRO A 268 -9.76 8.16 34.69
C PRO A 268 -10.36 8.75 35.97
N PHE A 269 -11.47 8.20 36.46
CA PHE A 269 -12.11 8.66 37.70
C PHE A 269 -11.28 8.38 38.95
N ARG A 270 -10.66 7.19 39.04
CA ARG A 270 -9.75 6.85 40.15
C ARG A 270 -8.50 7.74 40.17
N SER A 271 -7.97 8.05 38.99
CA SER A 271 -6.83 8.96 38.86
C SER A 271 -7.18 10.39 39.29
N ARG A 272 -8.42 10.86 39.03
CA ARG A 272 -8.92 12.17 39.52
C ARG A 272 -9.01 12.22 41.04
N ASP A 273 -9.59 11.19 41.67
CA ASP A 273 -9.71 11.14 43.13
C ASP A 273 -8.32 11.08 43.80
N GLY A 274 -7.37 10.38 43.18
CA GLY A 274 -5.98 10.39 43.64
C GLY A 274 -5.35 11.79 43.61
N VAL A 275 -5.61 12.59 42.58
CA VAL A 275 -5.09 13.98 42.50
C VAL A 275 -5.67 14.85 43.60
N ALA A 276 -6.97 14.71 43.89
CA ALA A 276 -7.63 15.45 44.96
C ALA A 276 -7.05 15.12 46.34
N ALA A 277 -6.87 13.82 46.64
CA ALA A 277 -6.26 13.36 47.88
C ALA A 277 -4.83 13.89 48.05
N ARG A 278 -4.02 13.81 46.98
CA ARG A 278 -2.65 14.33 46.98
C ARG A 278 -2.57 15.84 47.16
N LEU A 279 -3.50 16.57 46.55
CA LEU A 279 -3.60 18.02 46.67
C LEU A 279 -3.91 18.44 48.11
N TYR A 280 -4.82 17.72 48.78
CA TYR A 280 -5.17 17.99 50.18
C TYR A 280 -4.00 17.76 51.13
N GLU A 281 -3.20 16.70 50.95
CA GLU A 281 -1.99 16.46 51.76
C GLU A 281 -0.95 17.57 51.60
N VAL A 282 -0.75 18.02 50.36
CA VAL A 282 0.18 19.12 50.07
C VAL A 282 -0.34 20.42 50.67
N ALA A 283 -1.66 20.66 50.61
CA ALA A 283 -2.29 21.82 51.25
C ALA A 283 -2.03 21.85 52.76
N GLN A 284 -2.23 20.73 53.46
CA GLN A 284 -1.93 20.61 54.90
C GLN A 284 -0.45 20.90 55.21
N ALA A 285 0.47 20.35 54.42
CA ALA A 285 1.91 20.62 54.61
C ALA A 285 2.28 22.11 54.40
N MET A 286 1.51 22.83 53.56
CA MET A 286 1.69 24.25 53.28
C MET A 286 0.99 25.17 54.31
N THR A 287 0.07 24.67 55.13
CA THR A 287 -0.65 25.47 56.15
C THR A 287 -0.20 25.17 57.58
N ASP A 288 0.02 23.91 57.92
CA ASP A 288 0.07 23.44 59.32
C ASP A 288 1.50 23.25 59.86
N SER A 289 2.53 23.41 59.01
CA SER A 289 3.92 23.19 59.39
C SER A 289 4.65 24.46 59.86
N GLN A 290 5.53 24.32 60.87
CA GLN A 290 6.45 25.39 61.30
C GLN A 290 7.43 25.82 60.18
N GLU A 291 7.69 24.95 59.19
CA GLU A 291 8.53 25.22 58.01
C GLU A 291 7.74 25.47 56.71
N LYS A 292 6.49 25.94 56.79
CA LYS A 292 5.58 26.03 55.63
C LYS A 292 6.18 26.76 54.42
N ASP A 293 6.79 27.92 54.62
CA ASP A 293 7.35 28.72 53.52
C ASP A 293 8.63 28.07 52.94
N ALA A 294 9.42 27.38 53.76
CA ALA A 294 10.56 26.60 53.28
C ALA A 294 10.12 25.38 52.45
N PHE A 295 9.04 24.69 52.85
CA PHE A 295 8.45 23.61 52.06
C PHE A 295 7.89 24.12 50.73
N ARG A 296 7.16 25.24 50.74
CA ARG A 296 6.64 25.92 49.54
C ARG A 296 7.76 26.28 48.57
N LEU A 297 8.85 26.88 49.05
CA LEU A 297 10.01 27.22 48.23
C LEU A 297 10.66 25.97 47.61
N ARG A 298 10.90 24.92 48.40
CA ARG A 298 11.46 23.64 47.92
C ARG A 298 10.59 23.00 46.83
N LEU A 299 9.27 23.05 46.96
CA LEU A 299 8.34 22.53 45.96
C LEU A 299 8.37 23.34 44.65
N HIS A 300 8.43 24.67 44.73
CA HIS A 300 8.58 25.54 43.57
C HIS A 300 9.91 25.30 42.82
N VAL A 301 11.02 25.21 43.57
CA VAL A 301 12.35 24.91 43.01
C VAL A 301 12.35 23.53 42.34
N LEU A 302 11.79 22.51 42.99
CA LEU A 302 11.69 21.16 42.41
C LEU A 302 10.93 21.17 41.08
N ALA A 303 9.81 21.89 41.00
CA ALA A 303 9.02 21.99 39.79
C ALA A 303 9.78 22.70 38.66
N LEU A 304 10.50 23.78 38.96
CA LEU A 304 11.35 24.49 38.01
C LEU A 304 12.47 23.60 37.45
N LEU A 305 13.21 22.93 38.33
CA LEU A 305 14.31 22.04 37.91
C LEU A 305 13.81 20.88 37.05
N GLU A 306 12.64 20.32 37.35
CA GLU A 306 12.03 19.26 36.56
C GLU A 306 11.59 19.74 35.17
N ASP A 307 11.03 20.94 35.04
CA ASP A 307 10.64 21.51 33.75
C ASP A 307 11.87 21.85 32.87
N LEU A 308 12.95 22.33 33.49
CA LEU A 308 14.23 22.53 32.80
C LEU A 308 14.86 21.20 32.38
N ARG A 309 14.83 20.17 33.24
CA ARG A 309 15.28 18.81 32.94
C ARG A 309 14.50 18.21 31.77
N ASP A 310 13.17 18.29 31.77
CA ASP A 310 12.36 17.80 30.65
C ASP A 310 12.73 18.54 29.36
N SER A 311 12.94 19.87 29.44
CA SER A 311 13.29 20.71 28.30
C SER A 311 14.64 20.37 27.66
N HIS A 312 15.56 19.73 28.38
CA HIS A 312 16.91 19.35 27.94
C HIS A 312 17.15 17.84 27.80
N ARG A 313 16.11 17.01 27.99
CA ARG A 313 16.21 15.56 27.83
C ARG A 313 16.67 15.18 26.41
N ARG A 314 17.83 14.52 26.30
CA ARG A 314 18.47 14.08 25.04
C ARG A 314 17.57 13.15 24.23
N TRP A 315 17.15 12.05 24.84
CA TRP A 315 16.30 11.01 24.23
C TRP A 315 14.81 11.31 24.38
N SER A 316 14.39 12.48 23.93
CA SER A 316 12.96 12.74 23.69
C SER A 316 12.62 12.42 22.24
N TRP A 317 11.33 12.21 21.96
CA TRP A 317 10.82 11.98 20.60
C TRP A 317 11.20 13.09 19.60
N ASP A 318 11.48 14.30 20.08
CA ASP A 318 11.88 15.45 19.28
C ASP A 318 13.40 15.74 19.37
N LEU A 319 14.15 14.83 20.00
CA LEU A 319 15.60 14.94 20.24
C LEU A 319 15.99 16.32 20.83
N ARG A 320 15.13 16.89 21.68
CA ARG A 320 15.20 18.29 22.09
C ARG A 320 16.50 18.64 22.85
N GLY A 321 17.07 17.70 23.60
CA GLY A 321 18.39 17.88 24.22
C GLY A 321 19.52 18.02 23.19
N PHE A 322 19.48 17.26 22.09
CA PHE A 322 20.46 17.41 20.98
C PHE A 322 20.26 18.70 20.17
N LYS A 323 19.12 19.38 20.34
CA LYS A 323 18.80 20.68 19.71
C LYS A 323 19.11 21.87 20.63
N ARG A 324 19.22 21.67 21.96
CA ARG A 324 19.57 22.71 22.95
C ARG A 324 21.01 22.52 23.44
N LEU A 325 21.95 23.26 22.85
CA LEU A 325 23.38 23.05 23.07
C LEU A 325 23.98 23.85 24.24
N ARG A 326 23.21 24.72 24.89
CA ARG A 326 23.68 25.55 26.02
C ARG A 326 22.73 25.40 27.21
N PRO A 327 23.24 25.25 28.45
CA PRO A 327 22.42 25.12 29.65
C PRO A 327 21.65 26.42 29.96
N PRO A 328 20.48 26.35 30.63
CA PRO A 328 19.85 27.52 31.24
C PRO A 328 20.73 28.07 32.35
N MET A 329 20.87 29.40 32.42
CA MET A 329 21.63 30.08 33.47
C MET A 329 20.74 31.02 34.28
N MET A 330 20.85 30.99 35.60
CA MET A 330 20.19 31.93 36.51
C MET A 330 21.24 32.82 37.17
N PHE A 331 21.08 34.13 37.03
CA PHE A 331 21.97 35.11 37.61
C PHE A 331 21.28 35.82 38.78
N LEU A 332 21.96 35.87 39.93
CA LEU A 332 21.55 36.60 41.12
C LEU A 332 22.58 37.71 41.40
N PRO A 333 22.45 38.90 40.76
CA PRO A 333 23.40 40.01 40.92
C PRO A 333 23.55 40.53 42.34
N VAL A 334 22.53 40.33 43.19
CA VAL A 334 22.58 40.55 44.64
C VAL A 334 21.82 39.41 45.29
N ALA A 335 22.47 38.61 46.13
CA ALA A 335 21.84 37.53 46.88
C ALA A 335 22.13 37.70 48.37
N ASP A 336 21.14 38.18 49.12
CA ASP A 336 21.20 38.39 50.57
C ASP A 336 19.99 37.71 51.26
N ALA A 337 19.91 37.84 52.59
CA ALA A 337 18.81 37.27 53.37
C ALA A 337 17.48 38.01 53.13
N ASP A 338 17.53 39.34 52.97
CA ASP A 338 16.37 40.22 52.86
C ASP A 338 15.60 40.00 51.54
N ASN A 339 16.35 39.87 50.44
CA ASN A 339 15.79 39.67 49.12
C ASN A 339 15.43 38.20 48.84
N GLY A 340 15.91 37.28 49.69
CA GLY A 340 15.64 35.83 49.63
C GLY A 340 16.67 35.02 48.84
N GLY A 341 17.76 35.64 48.38
CA GLY A 341 18.77 34.99 47.54
C GLY A 341 19.48 33.84 48.24
N ILE A 342 19.75 34.01 49.54
CA ILE A 342 20.36 32.96 50.39
C ILE A 342 19.44 31.75 50.51
N GLU A 343 18.15 31.95 50.76
CA GLU A 343 17.19 30.86 50.90
C GLU A 343 16.94 30.13 49.55
N LEU A 344 16.99 30.85 48.43
CA LEU A 344 16.93 30.24 47.10
C LEU A 344 18.14 29.34 46.82
N ILE A 345 19.35 29.79 47.15
CA ILE A 345 20.59 29.00 47.00
C ILE A 345 20.53 27.74 47.86
N LYS A 346 20.11 27.86 49.13
CA LYS A 346 19.88 26.72 50.03
C LYS A 346 18.87 25.73 49.45
N ALA A 347 17.73 26.22 48.97
CA ALA A 347 16.68 25.38 48.39
C ALA A 347 17.14 24.61 47.14
N VAL A 348 17.92 25.25 46.25
CA VAL A 348 18.51 24.58 45.08
C VAL A 348 19.47 23.47 45.51
N SER A 349 20.37 23.75 46.45
CA SER A 349 21.32 22.76 46.98
C SER A 349 20.62 21.59 47.69
N ASP A 350 19.60 21.88 48.50
CA ASP A 350 18.78 20.88 49.21
C ASP A 350 18.12 19.91 48.23
N ILE A 351 17.44 20.44 47.20
CA ILE A 351 16.72 19.62 46.22
C ILE A 351 17.68 18.75 45.42
N ARG A 352 18.83 19.29 45.00
CA ARG A 352 19.85 18.52 44.27
C ARG A 352 20.53 17.46 45.13
N SER A 353 20.64 17.66 46.44
CA SER A 353 21.20 16.67 47.36
C SER A 353 20.24 15.52 47.66
N ARG A 354 18.93 15.78 47.64
CA ARG A 354 17.88 14.77 47.86
C ARG A 354 17.55 13.94 46.61
N ARG A 355 18.07 14.33 45.44
CA ARG A 355 17.76 13.70 44.15
C ARG A 355 19.04 13.18 43.50
N SER A 356 18.98 11.97 42.96
CA SER A 356 20.07 11.39 42.17
C SER A 356 20.10 11.89 40.71
N GLU A 357 19.10 12.65 40.28
CA GLU A 357 18.95 13.12 38.91
C GLU A 357 19.53 14.53 38.75
N LEU A 358 20.50 14.70 37.85
CA LEU A 358 21.07 15.99 37.52
C LEU A 358 20.04 16.88 36.79
N ASP A 359 20.14 18.19 37.00
CA ASP A 359 19.38 19.21 36.27
C ASP A 359 20.35 20.15 35.52
N PRO A 360 19.88 20.81 34.44
CA PRO A 360 20.78 21.56 33.58
C PRO A 360 21.02 23.00 34.05
N LEU A 361 20.51 23.44 35.22
CA LEU A 361 20.56 24.85 35.64
C LEU A 361 21.92 25.25 36.20
N LEU A 362 22.62 26.19 35.58
CA LEU A 362 23.80 26.82 36.19
C LEU A 362 23.37 28.10 36.91
N VAL A 363 23.77 28.27 38.18
CA VAL A 363 23.44 29.48 38.96
C VAL A 363 24.71 30.28 39.22
N VAL A 364 24.69 31.58 38.98
CA VAL A 364 25.77 32.51 39.36
C VAL A 364 25.19 33.58 40.27
N ALA A 365 25.68 33.66 41.50
CA ALA A 365 25.19 34.56 42.52
C ALA A 365 26.32 35.44 43.06
N ALA A 366 26.06 36.73 43.21
CA ALA A 366 26.94 37.63 43.95
C ALA A 366 26.40 37.78 45.37
N VAL A 367 27.17 37.33 46.36
CA VAL A 367 26.77 37.26 47.76
C VAL A 367 27.65 38.21 48.59
N PRO A 368 27.06 39.15 49.34
CA PRO A 368 27.79 40.00 50.29
C PRO A 368 28.58 39.17 51.31
N ARG A 369 29.78 39.62 51.70
CA ARG A 369 30.69 38.85 52.57
C ARG A 369 30.06 38.47 53.92
N ASP A 370 29.26 39.36 54.50
CA ASP A 370 28.52 39.14 55.75
C ASP A 370 27.50 37.98 55.65
N SER A 371 27.01 37.71 54.45
CA SER A 371 25.98 36.73 54.15
C SER A 371 26.54 35.40 53.62
N VAL A 372 27.84 35.35 53.26
CA VAL A 372 28.52 34.11 52.83
C VAL A 372 28.53 33.07 53.95
N GLU A 373 28.64 33.49 55.21
CA GLU A 373 28.61 32.58 56.37
C GLU A 373 27.25 31.87 56.50
N LEU A 374 26.16 32.49 56.05
CA LEU A 374 24.82 31.90 56.05
C LEU A 374 24.66 30.75 55.05
N LEU A 375 25.61 30.59 54.13
CA LEU A 375 25.69 29.47 53.19
C LEU A 375 26.55 28.31 53.73
N ARG A 376 27.21 28.50 54.88
CA ARG A 376 27.79 27.41 55.68
C ARG A 376 26.70 26.85 56.59
N ARG A 377 26.66 25.53 56.71
CA ARG A 377 25.65 24.84 57.53
C ARG A 377 26.04 25.07 58.99
N THR A 378 25.24 25.82 59.75
CA THR A 378 25.41 25.92 61.21
C THR A 378 25.24 24.52 61.81
N LEU A 379 26.33 23.97 62.33
CA LEU A 379 26.29 22.80 63.22
C LEU A 379 25.69 23.24 64.57
N PRO A 380 24.95 22.37 65.29
CA PRO A 380 24.67 22.59 66.70
C PRO A 380 25.99 22.84 67.45
N ALA A 381 26.02 23.88 68.29
CA ALA A 381 27.21 24.34 68.98
C ALA A 381 27.94 23.19 69.71
N GLY A 382 29.17 22.90 69.26
CA GLY A 382 30.04 21.91 69.88
C GLY A 382 31.18 21.51 68.94
N GLY A 383 32.28 22.26 68.98
CA GLY A 383 33.52 21.90 68.27
C GLY A 383 34.40 23.12 68.02
N GLU A 384 35.47 23.23 68.78
CA GLU A 384 36.41 24.35 68.83
C GLU A 384 37.19 24.61 67.53
N THR A 385 37.62 25.87 67.43
CA THR A 385 38.42 26.52 66.40
C THR A 385 39.80 25.89 66.16
N GLY A 386 40.19 25.74 64.90
CA GLY A 386 41.58 25.53 64.48
C GLY A 386 42.08 26.71 63.63
N THR A 387 42.97 27.50 64.21
CA THR A 387 43.74 28.60 63.59
C THR A 387 44.85 28.05 62.68
N ALA A 388 45.10 28.68 61.52
CA ALA A 388 46.38 28.55 60.81
C ALA A 388 46.66 29.80 59.95
N GLY A 389 47.74 30.51 60.30
CA GLY A 389 48.30 31.61 59.54
C GLY A 389 49.27 31.16 58.43
N GLY A 390 49.54 32.06 57.48
CA GLY A 390 50.55 31.86 56.43
C GLY A 390 50.36 32.75 55.20
N GLY A 391 50.60 34.06 55.34
CA GLY A 391 50.62 34.99 54.21
C GLY A 391 51.91 34.86 53.39
N GLY A 392 51.80 34.55 52.10
CA GLY A 392 52.94 34.58 51.16
C GLY A 392 52.92 33.55 50.03
N ARG A 393 52.30 32.37 50.24
CA ARG A 393 52.11 31.31 49.21
C ARG A 393 50.68 31.21 48.66
N ALA A 394 49.75 32.00 49.21
CA ALA A 394 48.32 31.92 48.90
C ALA A 394 47.95 32.38 47.48
N GLN A 395 48.70 33.34 46.91
CA GLN A 395 48.28 34.02 45.67
C GLN A 395 48.53 33.23 44.38
N GLU A 396 49.45 32.26 44.41
CA GLU A 396 49.74 31.36 43.27
C GLU A 396 48.93 30.06 43.37
N ALA A 397 48.61 29.61 44.60
CA ALA A 397 47.65 28.54 44.87
C ALA A 397 46.20 28.96 44.55
N ASP A 398 45.79 30.19 44.88
CA ASP A 398 44.47 30.75 44.52
C ASP A 398 44.27 30.82 43.00
N ARG A 399 45.33 31.13 42.23
CA ARG A 399 45.27 31.19 40.76
C ARG A 399 45.14 29.83 40.11
N THR A 400 45.80 28.82 40.67
CA THR A 400 45.68 27.42 40.21
C THR A 400 44.33 26.82 40.63
N GLN A 401 43.75 27.29 41.74
CA GLN A 401 42.43 26.90 42.23
C GLN A 401 41.27 27.43 41.35
N LEU A 402 41.44 28.59 40.69
CA LEU A 402 40.45 29.13 39.74
C LEU A 402 40.48 28.49 38.34
N SER A 403 41.58 27.84 37.91
CA SER A 403 41.66 27.27 36.56
C SER A 403 41.01 25.90 36.40
N ASP A 404 40.79 25.15 37.49
CA ASP A 404 40.18 23.80 37.47
C ASP A 404 39.08 23.59 38.53
N TRP A 405 38.49 24.68 39.04
CA TRP A 405 37.54 24.63 40.16
C TRP A 405 36.35 23.70 39.89
N HIS A 406 35.83 23.66 38.67
CA HIS A 406 34.64 22.86 38.35
C HIS A 406 34.96 21.37 38.41
N MET A 407 36.10 20.94 37.85
CA MET A 407 36.55 19.55 37.92
C MET A 407 36.90 19.15 39.36
N ALA A 408 37.62 20.00 40.09
CA ALA A 408 37.95 19.76 41.49
C ALA A 408 36.71 19.66 42.39
N TRP A 409 35.72 20.53 42.18
CA TRP A 409 34.44 20.47 42.87
C TRP A 409 33.64 19.22 42.48
N ALA A 410 33.52 18.92 41.19
CA ALA A 410 32.73 17.80 40.69
C ALA A 410 33.24 16.45 41.19
N VAL A 411 34.56 16.27 41.30
CA VAL A 411 35.18 15.07 41.89
C VAL A 411 34.84 14.92 43.38
N ASN A 412 34.84 16.03 44.12
CA ASN A 412 34.58 16.05 45.56
C ASN A 412 33.09 16.12 45.93
N LEU A 413 32.20 16.36 44.97
CA LEU A 413 30.76 16.48 45.18
C LEU A 413 30.15 15.24 45.85
N ARG A 414 30.61 14.04 45.49
CA ARG A 414 30.14 12.78 46.11
C ARG A 414 30.51 12.67 47.58
N VAL A 415 31.69 13.19 47.96
CA VAL A 415 32.17 13.19 49.35
C VAL A 415 31.43 14.27 50.16
N GLY A 416 31.19 15.44 49.55
CA GLY A 416 30.47 16.56 50.18
C GLY A 416 28.97 16.32 50.42
N GLN A 417 28.37 15.33 49.76
CA GLN A 417 26.98 14.91 50.03
C GLN A 417 26.85 14.05 51.30
N SER A 418 27.96 13.59 51.89
CA SER A 418 27.92 12.85 53.16
C SER A 418 27.56 13.77 54.33
N PRO A 419 26.56 13.42 55.17
CA PRO A 419 26.20 14.21 56.34
C PRO A 419 27.33 14.40 57.37
N SER A 420 28.38 13.58 57.30
CA SER A 420 29.40 13.43 58.35
C SER A 420 30.67 14.25 58.15
N HIS A 421 30.91 14.89 57.00
CA HIS A 421 32.29 15.33 56.68
C HIS A 421 32.51 16.80 56.25
N TRP A 422 31.48 17.66 56.12
CA TRP A 422 31.66 19.05 55.64
C TRP A 422 30.66 20.06 56.23
N GLY A 423 31.13 21.29 56.51
CA GLY A 423 30.34 22.41 57.07
C GLY A 423 29.65 23.32 56.04
N GLY A 424 29.52 22.93 54.77
CA GLY A 424 28.99 23.78 53.68
C GLY A 424 27.91 23.11 52.81
N LEU A 425 27.25 23.89 51.95
CA LEU A 425 26.28 23.39 50.97
C LEU A 425 26.99 22.66 49.81
N PRO A 426 26.70 21.38 49.52
CA PRO A 426 27.51 20.55 48.60
C PRO A 426 27.50 21.04 47.14
N TRP A 427 26.43 21.73 46.72
CA TRP A 427 26.28 22.23 45.35
C TRP A 427 26.78 23.65 45.14
N VAL A 428 27.35 24.28 46.17
CA VAL A 428 27.82 25.66 46.14
C VAL A 428 29.34 25.70 46.01
N VAL A 429 29.84 26.49 45.06
CA VAL A 429 31.26 26.79 44.92
C VAL A 429 31.45 28.28 45.15
N SER A 430 32.15 28.64 46.23
CA SER A 430 32.47 30.02 46.55
C SER A 430 33.79 30.44 45.91
N ILE A 431 33.79 31.54 45.17
CA ILE A 431 34.95 32.12 44.50
C ILE A 431 35.16 33.52 45.10
N PRO A 432 36.28 33.76 45.83
CA PRO A 432 36.62 35.08 46.32
C PRO A 432 37.04 35.99 45.15
N VAL A 433 36.54 37.22 45.13
CA VAL A 433 36.92 38.27 44.18
C VAL A 433 37.67 39.37 44.93
N PRO A 434 39.00 39.49 44.78
CA PRO A 434 39.81 40.44 45.53
C PRO A 434 39.49 41.91 45.17
N ALA A 435 39.43 42.79 46.18
CA ALA A 435 39.06 44.20 45.98
C ALA A 435 40.13 45.03 45.24
N LYS A 436 41.41 44.62 45.27
CA LYS A 436 42.55 45.42 44.79
C LYS A 436 42.89 45.29 43.29
N GLU A 437 42.33 44.33 42.56
CA GLU A 437 42.71 44.06 41.15
C GLU A 437 41.80 44.73 40.10
N ARG A 438 40.84 45.57 40.52
CA ARG A 438 39.93 46.35 39.65
C ARG A 438 40.62 47.27 38.62
N GLN A 439 41.95 47.44 38.68
CA GLN A 439 42.70 48.36 37.83
C GLN A 439 43.40 47.69 36.65
N THR A 440 43.47 46.36 36.56
CA THR A 440 44.07 45.72 35.38
C THR A 440 43.03 45.59 34.27
N ALA A 441 42.83 46.68 33.51
CA ALA A 441 42.02 46.64 32.30
C ALA A 441 42.54 45.53 31.37
N LEU A 442 41.64 44.64 30.93
CA LEU A 442 42.01 43.59 30.00
C LEU A 442 42.27 44.19 28.63
N ASP A 443 43.54 44.32 28.25
CA ASP A 443 43.92 44.66 26.89
C ASP A 443 44.02 43.36 26.08
N THR A 444 42.90 42.88 25.51
CA THR A 444 42.87 41.96 24.34
C THR A 444 41.44 41.54 23.94
N GLY A 445 41.15 41.62 22.64
CA GLY A 445 39.90 41.19 21.99
C GLY A 445 39.70 39.67 21.84
N ARG A 446 40.00 38.85 22.86
CA ARG A 446 39.75 37.40 22.80
C ARG A 446 38.39 37.07 23.42
N CYS A 447 37.41 36.76 22.59
CA CYS A 447 36.11 36.23 23.03
C CYS A 447 36.18 34.71 23.13
N VAL A 448 36.06 34.15 24.35
CA VAL A 448 35.93 32.70 24.55
C VAL A 448 34.45 32.36 24.44
N LYS A 449 34.07 31.60 23.40
CA LYS A 449 32.71 31.14 23.16
C LYS A 449 32.72 29.68 22.74
N ALA A 450 31.96 28.83 23.44
CA ALA A 450 31.74 27.46 23.00
C ALA A 450 30.99 27.44 21.65
N SER A 451 31.45 26.59 20.71
CA SER A 451 30.92 26.52 19.34
C SER A 451 29.42 26.20 19.30
N THR A 452 28.66 26.91 18.47
CA THR A 452 27.20 26.74 18.30
C THR A 452 26.81 26.08 16.97
N ARG A 453 27.67 25.22 16.38
CA ARG A 453 27.34 24.54 15.10
C ARG A 453 26.07 23.70 15.22
N ARG A 454 25.19 23.80 14.21
CA ARG A 454 23.93 23.03 14.14
C ARG A 454 24.25 21.53 14.07
N THR A 455 23.54 20.71 14.85
CA THR A 455 23.70 19.25 14.87
C THR A 455 22.99 18.59 13.68
N VAL A 456 23.51 17.47 13.18
CA VAL A 456 22.86 16.65 12.13
C VAL A 456 21.46 16.23 12.56
N ALA A 457 21.28 15.90 13.84
CA ALA A 457 19.98 15.59 14.44
C ALA A 457 18.94 16.71 14.22
N ARG A 458 19.36 17.99 14.23
CA ARG A 458 18.47 19.13 13.99
C ARG A 458 18.02 19.24 12.55
N VAL A 459 18.86 18.84 11.60
CA VAL A 459 18.54 18.82 10.16
C VAL A 459 17.67 17.60 9.85
N ALA A 460 18.11 16.41 10.26
CA ALA A 460 17.41 15.15 10.02
C ALA A 460 16.02 15.10 10.68
N TRP A 461 15.88 15.65 11.90
CA TRP A 461 14.60 15.74 12.63
C TRP A 461 13.95 17.11 12.52
N SER A 462 13.93 17.67 11.32
CA SER A 462 13.16 18.86 10.98
C SER A 462 11.81 18.46 10.37
N ALA A 463 10.80 19.33 10.50
CA ALA A 463 9.51 19.10 9.84
C ALA A 463 9.66 19.08 8.30
N GLN A 464 10.67 19.78 7.77
CA GLN A 464 10.95 19.87 6.33
C GLN A 464 11.55 18.56 5.79
N THR A 465 12.47 17.91 6.51
CA THR A 465 13.04 16.62 6.10
C THR A 465 12.02 15.49 6.18
N LEU A 466 11.15 15.50 7.20
CA LEU A 466 10.04 14.57 7.28
C LEU A 466 9.06 14.76 6.12
N ALA A 467 8.68 16.01 5.82
CA ALA A 467 7.80 16.31 4.69
C ALA A 467 8.43 15.88 3.35
N LEU A 468 9.71 16.18 3.13
CA LEU A 468 10.43 15.74 1.93
C LEU A 468 10.47 14.21 1.81
N SER A 469 10.74 13.49 2.90
CA SER A 469 10.78 12.02 2.91
C SER A 469 9.42 11.42 2.56
N LEU A 470 8.34 12.01 3.08
CA LEU A 470 6.97 11.60 2.75
C LEU A 470 6.62 11.88 1.28
N VAL A 471 7.04 13.03 0.74
CA VAL A 471 6.85 13.37 -0.68
C VAL A 471 7.62 12.41 -1.58
N LEU A 472 8.87 12.07 -1.23
CA LEU A 472 9.68 11.12 -1.98
C LEU A 472 9.10 9.71 -1.92
N LEU A 473 8.60 9.28 -0.76
CA LEU A 473 7.95 7.97 -0.61
C LEU A 473 6.63 7.89 -1.39
N ALA A 474 5.82 8.94 -1.35
CA ALA A 474 4.60 9.04 -2.15
C ALA A 474 4.93 9.02 -3.66
N GLY A 475 5.88 9.84 -4.11
CA GLY A 475 6.33 9.87 -5.50
C GLY A 475 6.90 8.53 -5.97
N GLY A 476 7.70 7.86 -5.13
CA GLY A 476 8.23 6.52 -5.40
C GLY A 476 7.14 5.46 -5.50
N THR A 477 6.10 5.54 -4.65
CA THR A 477 4.95 4.62 -4.70
C THR A 477 4.13 4.83 -5.98
N VAL A 478 3.89 6.08 -6.37
CA VAL A 478 3.19 6.42 -7.62
C VAL A 478 3.99 5.92 -8.84
N ALA A 479 5.30 6.20 -8.89
CA ALA A 479 6.15 5.72 -9.97
C ALA A 479 6.22 4.18 -10.03
N TYR A 480 6.22 3.51 -8.87
CA TYR A 480 6.19 2.05 -8.81
C TYR A 480 4.86 1.47 -9.31
N ALA A 481 3.73 2.08 -8.92
CA ALA A 481 2.41 1.68 -9.39
C ALA A 481 2.26 1.87 -10.91
N ASP A 482 2.79 2.96 -11.46
CA ASP A 482 2.82 3.24 -12.90
C ASP A 482 3.58 2.14 -13.67
N VAL A 483 4.78 1.76 -13.19
CA VAL A 483 5.58 0.66 -13.76
C VAL A 483 4.85 -0.68 -13.72
N LEU A 484 4.07 -0.94 -12.67
CA LEU A 484 3.26 -2.15 -12.58
C LEU A 484 2.11 -2.14 -13.59
N SER A 485 1.42 -0.99 -13.71
CA SER A 485 0.26 -0.76 -14.60
C SER A 485 0.62 -0.82 -16.09
N ASP A 486 1.88 -0.52 -16.44
CA ASP A 486 2.37 -0.70 -17.80
C ASP A 486 2.64 -2.16 -18.17
N ARG A 487 2.88 -3.04 -17.17
CA ARG A 487 3.27 -4.43 -17.41
C ARG A 487 2.16 -5.44 -17.22
N HIS A 488 1.21 -5.18 -16.32
CA HIS A 488 0.18 -6.14 -15.92
C HIS A 488 -1.21 -5.56 -16.14
N CYS A 489 -2.20 -6.42 -16.35
CA CYS A 489 -3.56 -5.97 -16.62
C CYS A 489 -4.34 -5.58 -15.37
N SER A 490 -3.95 -6.11 -14.21
CA SER A 490 -4.59 -5.81 -12.93
C SER A 490 -3.52 -5.47 -11.90
N THR A 491 -3.65 -4.29 -11.30
CA THR A 491 -2.66 -3.74 -10.37
C THR A 491 -3.34 -3.08 -9.18
N THR A 492 -2.74 -3.26 -8.01
CA THR A 492 -2.94 -2.39 -6.85
C THR A 492 -1.77 -1.41 -6.75
N TRP A 493 -1.76 -0.54 -5.74
CA TRP A 493 -0.66 0.44 -5.57
C TRP A 493 0.69 -0.19 -5.23
N LEU A 494 0.71 -1.45 -4.78
CA LEU A 494 1.93 -2.13 -4.32
C LEU A 494 2.15 -3.51 -4.96
N THR A 495 1.13 -4.09 -5.59
CA THR A 495 1.18 -5.42 -6.18
C THR A 495 0.49 -5.44 -7.54
N ALA A 496 0.74 -6.48 -8.30
CA ALA A 496 0.09 -6.71 -9.58
C ALA A 496 -0.21 -8.19 -9.74
N ASN A 497 -1.29 -8.50 -10.47
CA ASN A 497 -1.58 -9.84 -10.90
C ASN A 497 -0.54 -10.28 -11.93
N ARG A 498 0.31 -11.24 -11.53
CA ARG A 498 1.42 -11.73 -12.37
C ARG A 498 1.02 -12.80 -13.39
N ASP A 499 -0.24 -13.22 -13.37
CA ASP A 499 -0.80 -14.17 -14.35
C ASP A 499 -1.30 -13.48 -15.61
N THR A 500 -1.18 -12.15 -15.66
CA THR A 500 -1.57 -11.34 -16.80
C THR A 500 -0.47 -10.38 -17.21
N ARG A 501 -0.42 -10.05 -18.50
CA ARG A 501 0.48 -9.07 -19.07
C ARG A 501 -0.24 -8.16 -20.03
N ARG A 502 0.12 -6.89 -19.95
CA ARG A 502 -0.37 -5.84 -20.82
C ARG A 502 0.54 -5.76 -22.05
N LYS A 503 -0.03 -5.84 -23.26
CA LYS A 503 0.74 -5.87 -24.50
C LYS A 503 0.11 -4.96 -25.56
N ALA A 504 0.93 -4.28 -26.36
CA ALA A 504 0.42 -3.57 -27.52
C ALA A 504 -0.08 -4.59 -28.57
N ALA A 505 -1.26 -4.35 -29.11
CA ALA A 505 -1.77 -5.10 -30.25
C ALA A 505 -0.89 -4.86 -31.50
N SER A 506 -1.12 -5.64 -32.55
CA SER A 506 -0.39 -5.57 -33.83
C SER A 506 -0.49 -4.21 -34.57
N ASP A 507 -1.32 -3.28 -34.11
CA ASP A 507 -1.30 -1.86 -34.49
C ASP A 507 -1.01 -1.06 -33.21
N ASP A 508 0.04 -0.22 -33.20
CA ASP A 508 0.70 0.45 -32.05
C ASP A 508 -0.20 1.32 -31.12
N ARG A 509 -1.53 1.23 -31.23
CA ARG A 509 -2.53 2.10 -30.60
C ARG A 509 -3.56 1.39 -29.72
N THR A 510 -3.72 0.07 -29.82
CA THR A 510 -4.61 -0.71 -28.94
C THR A 510 -3.79 -1.58 -28.01
N THR A 511 -4.23 -1.72 -26.76
CA THR A 511 -3.53 -2.55 -25.76
C THR A 511 -4.41 -3.72 -25.37
N GLU A 512 -3.84 -4.91 -25.35
CA GLU A 512 -4.49 -6.15 -25.02
C GLU A 512 -4.03 -6.68 -23.66
N CYS A 513 -4.91 -7.46 -23.03
CA CYS A 513 -4.57 -8.21 -21.83
C CYS A 513 -4.40 -9.68 -22.13
N ILE A 514 -3.17 -10.17 -21.99
CA ILE A 514 -2.77 -11.55 -22.29
C ILE A 514 -2.56 -12.31 -20.98
N GLY A 515 -2.95 -13.58 -20.92
CA GLY A 515 -2.71 -14.44 -19.76
C GLY A 515 -3.96 -15.07 -19.20
N ILE A 516 -4.05 -15.22 -17.87
CA ILE A 516 -5.10 -15.97 -17.17
C ILE A 516 -5.90 -15.04 -16.25
N ALA A 517 -7.21 -15.19 -16.25
CA ALA A 517 -8.11 -14.49 -15.34
C ALA A 517 -8.04 -15.07 -13.91
N THR A 518 -7.11 -14.55 -13.11
CA THR A 518 -7.02 -14.81 -11.65
C THR A 518 -7.35 -13.53 -10.86
N GLU A 519 -7.66 -13.65 -9.56
CA GLU A 519 -7.81 -12.49 -8.64
C GLU A 519 -8.75 -11.36 -9.16
N GLY A 520 -9.87 -11.73 -9.79
CA GLY A 520 -10.88 -10.76 -10.27
C GLY A 520 -10.57 -10.08 -11.60
N VAL A 521 -9.54 -10.53 -12.34
CA VAL A 521 -9.30 -10.13 -13.74
C VAL A 521 -10.50 -10.51 -14.61
N ARG A 522 -10.87 -9.59 -15.52
CA ARG A 522 -11.90 -9.78 -16.56
C ARG A 522 -11.39 -9.23 -17.87
N PHE A 523 -11.36 -10.07 -18.91
CA PHE A 523 -10.93 -9.69 -20.24
C PHE A 523 -11.98 -8.84 -20.96
N SER A 524 -13.26 -8.93 -20.57
CA SER A 524 -14.31 -8.05 -21.09
C SER A 524 -14.00 -6.55 -20.92
N ARG A 525 -13.28 -6.17 -19.86
CA ARG A 525 -12.82 -4.77 -19.64
C ARG A 525 -11.82 -4.25 -20.66
N TRP A 526 -11.19 -5.16 -21.40
CA TRP A 526 -10.17 -4.86 -22.41
C TRP A 526 -10.73 -4.88 -23.83
N LEU A 527 -12.04 -5.15 -24.01
CA LEU A 527 -12.72 -5.02 -25.28
C LEU A 527 -13.04 -3.54 -25.60
N PRO A 528 -13.10 -3.15 -26.89
CA PRO A 528 -13.60 -1.84 -27.31
C PRO A 528 -15.01 -1.58 -26.72
N GLY A 529 -15.18 -0.49 -25.96
CA GLY A 529 -16.43 -0.18 -25.25
C GLY A 529 -16.38 -0.36 -23.72
N GLY A 530 -15.39 -1.08 -23.18
CA GLY A 530 -15.15 -1.22 -21.73
C GLY A 530 -16.32 -1.88 -20.98
N ASP A 531 -16.57 -1.45 -19.72
CA ASP A 531 -17.70 -1.93 -18.89
C ASP A 531 -19.08 -1.57 -19.48
N GLY A 532 -19.12 -0.78 -20.55
CA GLY A 532 -20.31 -0.30 -21.24
C GLY A 532 -20.60 -1.08 -22.53
N GLU A 533 -20.47 -2.42 -22.51
CA GLU A 533 -21.19 -3.23 -23.49
C GLU A 533 -22.67 -2.83 -23.43
N PRO A 534 -23.34 -2.52 -24.56
CA PRO A 534 -24.78 -2.38 -24.57
C PRO A 534 -25.39 -3.61 -23.90
N ALA A 535 -26.11 -3.39 -22.80
CA ALA A 535 -26.83 -4.44 -22.07
C ALA A 535 -27.90 -5.12 -22.95
N ASP A 536 -28.18 -4.51 -24.09
CA ASP A 536 -29.12 -4.94 -25.10
C ASP A 536 -28.31 -5.27 -26.36
N GLY A 537 -28.40 -6.51 -26.85
CA GLY A 537 -27.63 -7.04 -27.99
C GLY A 537 -27.89 -6.34 -29.33
N GLU A 538 -27.68 -5.04 -29.42
CA GLU A 538 -27.80 -4.28 -30.65
C GLU A 538 -26.60 -4.56 -31.56
N ALA A 539 -26.92 -5.34 -32.59
CA ALA A 539 -26.17 -5.60 -33.80
C ALA A 539 -24.91 -6.46 -33.67
N SER A 540 -25.04 -7.61 -32.99
CA SER A 540 -24.34 -8.80 -33.49
C SER A 540 -24.74 -8.99 -34.96
N ARG A 541 -23.74 -9.17 -35.84
CA ARG A 541 -23.99 -9.60 -37.23
C ARG A 541 -24.99 -10.78 -37.22
N PRO A 542 -25.87 -10.91 -38.23
CA PRO A 542 -26.72 -12.09 -38.37
C PRO A 542 -25.86 -13.36 -38.23
N GLY A 543 -26.12 -14.18 -37.20
CA GLY A 543 -25.37 -15.42 -36.94
C GLY A 543 -24.37 -15.41 -35.77
N GLY A 544 -24.20 -14.30 -35.03
CA GLY A 544 -23.35 -14.26 -33.83
C GLY A 544 -23.97 -14.91 -32.57
N ALA A 545 -23.13 -15.22 -31.58
CA ALA A 545 -23.58 -15.72 -30.27
C ALA A 545 -24.43 -14.65 -29.52
N PRO A 546 -25.57 -15.02 -28.89
CA PRO A 546 -26.47 -14.08 -28.21
C PRO A 546 -25.99 -13.66 -26.81
N TRP A 547 -24.78 -14.06 -26.42
CA TRP A 547 -24.18 -13.79 -25.12
C TRP A 547 -22.90 -12.98 -25.25
N THR A 548 -22.59 -12.20 -24.21
CA THR A 548 -21.36 -11.38 -24.17
C THR A 548 -20.25 -12.03 -23.36
N LEU A 549 -19.02 -11.52 -23.51
CA LEU A 549 -17.87 -12.02 -22.75
C LEU A 549 -18.08 -11.77 -21.25
N SER A 550 -18.55 -10.57 -20.88
CA SER A 550 -18.81 -10.20 -19.49
C SER A 550 -19.85 -11.10 -18.83
N GLN A 551 -20.91 -11.47 -19.56
CA GLN A 551 -21.93 -12.40 -19.07
C GLN A 551 -21.34 -13.78 -18.77
N LEU A 552 -20.57 -14.35 -19.71
CA LEU A 552 -19.94 -15.65 -19.52
C LEU A 552 -18.89 -15.63 -18.40
N GLU A 553 -18.02 -14.62 -18.34
CA GLU A 553 -17.04 -14.46 -17.25
C GLU A 553 -17.72 -14.38 -15.88
N THR A 554 -18.86 -13.67 -15.79
CA THR A 554 -19.66 -13.59 -14.57
C THR A 554 -20.20 -14.95 -14.16
N LYS A 555 -20.83 -15.67 -15.11
CA LYS A 555 -21.39 -16.99 -14.84
C LYS A 555 -20.33 -18.03 -14.46
N ILE A 556 -19.17 -17.98 -15.11
CA ILE A 556 -18.01 -18.84 -14.77
C ILE A 556 -17.49 -18.49 -13.37
N ALA A 557 -17.36 -17.20 -13.04
CA ALA A 557 -16.95 -16.77 -11.70
C ALA A 557 -17.92 -17.28 -10.62
N GLU A 558 -19.24 -17.20 -10.84
CA GLU A 558 -20.24 -17.75 -9.92
C GLU A 558 -20.09 -19.27 -9.73
N GLN A 559 -19.82 -20.02 -10.80
CA GLN A 559 -19.58 -21.46 -10.73
C GLN A 559 -18.27 -21.78 -10.01
N ASN A 560 -17.22 -20.99 -10.23
CA ASN A 560 -15.92 -21.13 -9.57
C ASN A 560 -16.03 -20.89 -8.07
N GLU A 561 -16.74 -19.86 -7.63
CA GLU A 561 -16.95 -19.58 -6.20
C GLU A 561 -17.67 -20.74 -5.51
N ARG A 562 -18.68 -21.34 -6.17
CA ARG A 562 -19.36 -22.54 -5.65
C ARG A 562 -18.41 -23.75 -5.58
N ALA A 563 -17.55 -23.94 -6.57
CA ALA A 563 -16.56 -25.01 -6.56
C ALA A 563 -15.52 -24.84 -5.43
N LEU A 564 -15.03 -23.61 -5.22
CA LEU A 564 -14.08 -23.28 -4.16
C LEU A 564 -14.72 -23.44 -2.76
N GLY A 565 -16.00 -23.07 -2.61
CA GLY A 565 -16.75 -23.22 -1.37
C GLY A 565 -16.96 -24.68 -0.92
N ALA A 566 -16.83 -25.66 -1.83
CA ALA A 566 -16.89 -27.08 -1.50
C ALA A 566 -15.64 -27.58 -0.74
N GLY A 567 -14.52 -26.85 -0.83
CA GLY A 567 -13.29 -27.11 -0.10
C GLY A 567 -12.17 -27.76 -0.93
N PRO A 568 -10.96 -27.88 -0.37
CA PRO A 568 -9.82 -28.49 -1.06
C PRO A 568 -10.07 -29.97 -1.39
N GLY A 569 -9.65 -30.41 -2.58
CA GLY A 569 -9.75 -31.81 -3.02
C GLY A 569 -11.11 -32.22 -3.58
N THR A 570 -12.11 -31.32 -3.57
CA THR A 570 -13.45 -31.56 -4.14
C THR A 570 -13.65 -30.87 -5.48
N TYR A 571 -12.60 -30.34 -6.09
CA TYR A 571 -12.67 -29.72 -7.40
C TYR A 571 -11.36 -29.90 -8.19
N VAL A 572 -11.47 -29.80 -9.51
CA VAL A 572 -10.34 -29.69 -10.44
C VAL A 572 -10.45 -28.38 -11.22
N THR A 573 -9.32 -27.80 -11.57
CA THR A 573 -9.23 -26.56 -12.35
C THR A 573 -8.82 -26.87 -13.79
N VAL A 574 -9.59 -26.38 -14.76
CA VAL A 574 -9.25 -26.40 -16.19
C VAL A 574 -9.06 -24.97 -16.66
N VAL A 575 -8.10 -24.75 -17.57
CA VAL A 575 -7.98 -23.47 -18.27
C VAL A 575 -8.65 -23.58 -19.63
N TYR A 576 -9.56 -22.66 -19.95
CA TYR A 576 -9.96 -22.40 -21.33
C TYR A 576 -9.03 -21.36 -21.94
N ALA A 577 -8.38 -21.69 -23.06
CA ALA A 577 -7.41 -20.85 -23.75
C ALA A 577 -7.95 -20.44 -25.12
N GLY A 578 -8.35 -19.17 -25.29
CA GLY A 578 -9.02 -18.71 -26.52
C GLY A 578 -8.70 -17.26 -26.91
N PRO A 579 -9.13 -16.83 -28.12
CA PRO A 579 -8.99 -15.46 -28.60
C PRO A 579 -10.12 -14.59 -28.04
N LEU A 580 -9.84 -13.86 -26.95
CA LEU A 580 -10.82 -13.02 -26.24
C LEU A 580 -10.55 -11.51 -26.38
N SER A 581 -9.58 -11.12 -27.21
CA SER A 581 -9.38 -9.74 -27.68
C SER A 581 -10.10 -9.49 -29.01
N ALA A 582 -10.31 -8.21 -29.36
CA ALA A 582 -10.95 -7.78 -30.60
C ALA A 582 -10.13 -6.71 -31.33
N ASP A 583 -10.23 -6.65 -32.66
CA ASP A 583 -9.76 -5.54 -33.48
C ASP A 583 -10.80 -5.25 -34.59
N GLU A 584 -11.71 -4.32 -34.30
CA GLU A 584 -12.81 -3.95 -35.18
C GLU A 584 -12.34 -3.41 -36.53
N ARG A 585 -11.17 -2.76 -36.60
CA ARG A 585 -10.65 -2.17 -37.84
C ARG A 585 -10.15 -3.21 -38.83
N ARG A 586 -9.68 -4.34 -38.32
CA ARG A 586 -9.23 -5.49 -39.12
C ARG A 586 -10.31 -6.58 -39.22
N GLY A 587 -11.54 -6.29 -38.77
CA GLY A 587 -12.67 -7.22 -38.81
C GLY A 587 -12.59 -8.38 -37.81
N TYR A 588 -11.60 -8.38 -36.90
CA TYR A 588 -11.42 -9.44 -35.91
C TYR A 588 -12.36 -9.23 -34.72
N SER A 589 -13.32 -10.14 -34.62
CA SER A 589 -14.31 -10.18 -33.54
C SER A 589 -14.02 -11.34 -32.59
N PRO A 590 -14.22 -11.20 -31.26
CA PRO A 590 -14.01 -12.28 -30.31
C PRO A 590 -15.08 -13.37 -30.41
N VAL A 591 -16.01 -13.28 -31.39
CA VAL A 591 -17.12 -14.23 -31.62
C VAL A 591 -16.65 -15.68 -31.60
N LYS A 592 -15.48 -16.00 -32.17
CA LYS A 592 -14.91 -17.35 -32.09
C LYS A 592 -14.64 -17.79 -30.65
N GLY A 593 -13.95 -16.94 -29.89
CA GLY A 593 -13.66 -17.19 -28.49
C GLY A 593 -14.91 -17.20 -27.61
N LEU A 594 -15.95 -16.45 -27.98
CA LEU A 594 -17.25 -16.40 -27.29
C LEU A 594 -18.05 -17.68 -27.46
N GLU A 595 -18.11 -18.27 -28.66
CA GLU A 595 -18.78 -19.55 -28.90
C GLU A 595 -18.11 -20.68 -28.11
N GLU A 596 -16.79 -20.79 -28.22
CA GLU A 596 -16.01 -21.79 -27.49
C GLU A 596 -16.15 -21.62 -25.97
N LEU A 597 -16.08 -20.38 -25.44
CA LEU A 597 -16.27 -20.10 -24.01
C LEU A 597 -17.70 -20.45 -23.54
N GLY A 598 -18.71 -20.22 -24.38
CA GLY A 598 -20.08 -20.63 -24.12
C GLY A 598 -20.19 -22.14 -23.91
N GLY A 599 -19.53 -22.93 -24.76
CA GLY A 599 -19.46 -24.39 -24.62
C GLY A 599 -18.77 -24.84 -23.32
N VAL A 600 -17.67 -24.16 -22.95
CA VAL A 600 -16.96 -24.42 -21.68
C VAL A 600 -17.84 -24.12 -20.47
N TYR A 601 -18.48 -22.96 -20.46
CA TYR A 601 -19.41 -22.59 -19.37
C TYR A 601 -20.56 -23.57 -19.27
N LEU A 602 -21.16 -23.98 -20.40
CA LEU A 602 -22.24 -24.97 -20.41
C LEU A 602 -21.78 -26.29 -19.79
N ALA A 603 -20.58 -26.77 -20.16
CA ALA A 603 -20.01 -27.99 -19.58
C ALA A 603 -19.78 -27.84 -18.08
N GLN A 604 -19.27 -26.69 -17.64
CA GLN A 604 -19.07 -26.37 -16.23
C GLN A 604 -20.39 -26.40 -15.44
N ALA A 605 -21.43 -25.76 -15.95
CA ALA A 605 -22.74 -25.73 -15.29
C ALA A 605 -23.34 -27.13 -15.13
N VAL A 606 -23.29 -27.94 -16.19
CA VAL A 606 -23.77 -29.33 -16.19
C VAL A 606 -22.96 -30.20 -15.22
N VAL A 607 -21.63 -30.12 -15.27
CA VAL A 607 -20.73 -30.86 -14.36
C VAL A 607 -21.00 -30.49 -12.90
N ASN A 608 -21.01 -29.20 -12.59
CA ASN A 608 -21.12 -28.72 -11.21
C ASN A 608 -22.47 -29.03 -10.57
N LYS A 609 -23.53 -29.17 -11.37
CA LYS A 609 -24.84 -29.62 -10.90
C LYS A 609 -24.86 -31.13 -10.62
N ALA A 610 -24.18 -31.93 -11.43
CA ALA A 610 -24.32 -33.40 -11.43
C ALA A 610 -23.25 -34.17 -10.64
N SER A 611 -22.03 -33.67 -10.51
CA SER A 611 -20.87 -34.42 -9.97
C SER A 611 -20.49 -33.95 -8.57
N SER A 612 -19.86 -34.80 -7.72
CA SER A 612 -19.36 -34.32 -6.43
C SER A 612 -18.05 -33.56 -6.58
N VAL A 613 -17.15 -34.03 -7.46
CA VAL A 613 -16.00 -33.23 -7.91
C VAL A 613 -16.49 -32.09 -8.79
N LYS A 614 -16.18 -30.86 -8.40
CA LYS A 614 -16.57 -29.67 -9.15
C LYS A 614 -15.50 -29.29 -10.18
N LEU A 615 -15.94 -28.63 -11.24
CA LEU A 615 -15.12 -28.03 -12.27
C LEU A 615 -14.99 -26.53 -12.01
N ARG A 616 -13.75 -26.10 -11.75
CA ARG A 616 -13.33 -24.70 -11.78
C ARG A 616 -12.74 -24.41 -13.16
N VAL A 617 -13.19 -23.32 -13.79
CA VAL A 617 -12.70 -22.88 -15.11
C VAL A 617 -11.96 -21.57 -14.94
N LEU A 618 -10.69 -21.53 -15.32
CA LEU A 618 -9.95 -20.29 -15.49
C LEU A 618 -9.96 -19.91 -16.97
N VAL A 619 -10.35 -18.68 -17.25
CA VAL A 619 -10.36 -18.15 -18.61
C VAL A 619 -8.95 -17.62 -18.91
N ALA A 620 -8.42 -17.92 -20.10
CA ALA A 620 -7.15 -17.39 -20.56
C ALA A 620 -7.28 -16.80 -21.96
N ASN A 621 -6.68 -15.62 -22.14
CA ASN A 621 -6.69 -14.88 -23.40
C ASN A 621 -5.32 -14.93 -24.06
N GLY A 622 -5.29 -15.40 -25.31
CA GLY A 622 -4.10 -15.42 -26.16
C GLY A 622 -4.01 -14.24 -27.13
N GLY A 623 -4.82 -13.20 -26.94
CA GLY A 623 -4.81 -12.02 -27.78
C GLY A 623 -5.71 -12.13 -29.01
N VAL A 624 -5.68 -11.12 -29.88
CA VAL A 624 -6.42 -11.12 -31.15
C VAL A 624 -6.01 -12.35 -31.94
N ASP A 625 -6.99 -13.19 -32.29
CA ASP A 625 -6.79 -14.40 -33.09
C ASP A 625 -5.78 -15.41 -32.53
N LEU A 626 -5.51 -15.36 -31.21
CA LEU A 626 -4.47 -16.14 -30.51
C LEU A 626 -3.03 -15.76 -30.88
N GLY A 627 -2.76 -14.56 -31.42
CA GLY A 627 -1.41 -14.13 -31.80
C GLY A 627 -0.37 -14.19 -30.68
N ASP A 628 -0.79 -14.03 -29.42
CA ASP A 628 0.07 -14.07 -28.23
C ASP A 628 -0.02 -15.40 -27.46
N GLN A 629 -0.42 -16.48 -28.12
CA GLN A 629 -0.63 -17.78 -27.49
C GLN A 629 0.60 -18.35 -26.75
N VAL A 630 1.81 -18.00 -27.17
CA VAL A 630 3.05 -18.41 -26.49
C VAL A 630 3.13 -17.79 -25.10
N GLU A 631 2.85 -16.50 -24.99
CA GLU A 631 2.89 -15.76 -23.74
C GLU A 631 1.76 -16.20 -22.80
N MET A 632 0.56 -16.44 -23.36
CA MET A 632 -0.53 -17.10 -22.63
C MET A 632 -0.11 -18.46 -22.07
N ALA A 633 0.52 -19.33 -22.87
CA ALA A 633 0.97 -20.65 -22.42
C ALA A 633 2.07 -20.58 -21.36
N GLU A 634 3.00 -19.61 -21.44
CA GLU A 634 4.01 -19.37 -20.41
C GLU A 634 3.36 -18.99 -19.07
N LEU A 635 2.33 -18.13 -19.09
CA LEU A 635 1.57 -17.75 -17.90
C LEU A 635 0.76 -18.93 -17.34
N ILE A 636 0.12 -19.74 -18.20
CA ILE A 636 -0.55 -20.99 -17.81
C ILE A 636 0.41 -21.96 -17.13
N ALA A 637 1.59 -22.18 -17.72
CA ALA A 637 2.62 -23.03 -17.14
C ALA A 637 3.06 -22.53 -15.76
N ALA A 638 3.33 -21.22 -15.63
CA ALA A 638 3.72 -20.61 -14.36
C ALA A 638 2.62 -20.70 -13.29
N TYR A 639 1.34 -20.60 -13.67
CA TYR A 639 0.22 -20.80 -12.75
C TYR A 639 0.12 -22.26 -12.29
N ALA A 640 0.29 -23.22 -13.20
CA ALA A 640 0.22 -24.65 -12.90
C ALA A 640 1.31 -25.11 -11.90
N GLU A 641 2.45 -24.41 -11.83
CA GLU A 641 3.47 -24.66 -10.80
C GLU A 641 2.98 -24.31 -9.39
N ARG A 642 2.07 -23.34 -9.26
CA ARG A 642 1.57 -22.84 -7.97
C ARG A 642 0.26 -23.47 -7.54
N ASP A 643 -0.63 -23.78 -8.47
CA ASP A 643 -1.92 -24.42 -8.20
C ASP A 643 -1.94 -25.86 -8.75
N PRO A 644 -1.82 -26.89 -7.88
CA PRO A 644 -1.82 -28.28 -8.32
C PRO A 644 -3.19 -28.77 -8.80
N THR A 645 -4.27 -28.01 -8.55
CA THR A 645 -5.61 -28.34 -9.04
C THR A 645 -5.78 -28.05 -10.52
N LEU A 646 -4.90 -27.24 -11.15
CA LEU A 646 -4.90 -27.04 -12.58
C LEU A 646 -4.48 -28.33 -13.29
N VAL A 647 -5.41 -29.03 -13.94
CA VAL A 647 -5.22 -30.39 -14.48
C VAL A 647 -5.02 -30.45 -16.00
N GLY A 648 -5.38 -29.41 -16.74
CA GLY A 648 -5.27 -29.39 -18.20
C GLY A 648 -5.86 -28.13 -18.85
N VAL A 649 -5.77 -28.08 -20.17
CA VAL A 649 -6.19 -26.95 -21.00
C VAL A 649 -7.21 -27.40 -22.04
N VAL A 650 -8.25 -26.60 -22.26
CA VAL A 650 -9.20 -26.71 -23.38
C VAL A 650 -9.07 -25.50 -24.29
N GLY A 651 -9.28 -25.67 -25.59
CA GLY A 651 -9.25 -24.58 -26.56
C GLY A 651 -8.02 -24.64 -27.45
N THR A 652 -7.24 -23.56 -27.52
CA THR A 652 -6.13 -23.38 -28.50
C THR A 652 -6.61 -23.61 -29.93
N GLY A 653 -7.80 -23.08 -30.24
CA GLY A 653 -8.58 -23.41 -31.44
C GLY A 653 -8.04 -22.90 -32.78
N ARG A 654 -6.85 -22.29 -32.82
CA ARG A 654 -6.24 -21.74 -34.03
C ARG A 654 -4.95 -22.49 -34.34
N ASP A 655 -4.77 -22.90 -35.60
CA ASP A 655 -3.47 -23.35 -36.09
C ASP A 655 -2.67 -22.16 -36.62
N LEU A 656 -1.73 -21.71 -35.79
CA LEU A 656 -0.73 -20.71 -36.13
C LEU A 656 0.68 -21.30 -36.12
N ASP A 657 1.65 -20.61 -36.71
CA ASP A 657 3.07 -20.98 -36.66
C ASP A 657 3.60 -21.17 -35.23
N SER A 658 3.07 -20.40 -34.28
CA SER A 658 3.45 -20.46 -32.88
C SER A 658 2.84 -21.66 -32.10
N SER A 659 1.91 -22.42 -32.69
CA SER A 659 1.14 -23.48 -31.99
C SER A 659 2.01 -24.66 -31.55
N GLU A 660 3.05 -24.99 -32.33
CA GLU A 660 4.04 -26.01 -31.95
C GLU A 660 4.75 -25.62 -30.64
N ARG A 661 5.19 -24.36 -30.54
CA ARG A 661 5.87 -23.84 -29.35
C ARG A 661 4.91 -23.77 -28.16
N THR A 662 3.70 -23.26 -28.36
CA THR A 662 2.63 -23.21 -27.34
C THR A 662 2.36 -24.59 -26.75
N THR A 663 2.14 -25.59 -27.62
CA THR A 663 1.85 -26.97 -27.21
C THR A 663 3.02 -27.58 -26.43
N ARG A 664 4.26 -27.32 -26.86
CA ARG A 664 5.48 -27.76 -26.17
C ARG A 664 5.64 -27.15 -24.78
N ILE A 665 5.26 -25.88 -24.59
CA ILE A 665 5.29 -25.22 -23.27
C ILE A 665 4.31 -25.91 -22.32
N LEU A 666 3.07 -26.13 -22.77
CA LEU A 666 2.05 -26.83 -21.98
C LEU A 666 2.45 -28.29 -21.68
N GLN A 667 3.07 -28.97 -22.65
CA GLN A 667 3.59 -30.32 -22.48
C GLN A 667 4.65 -30.39 -21.36
N ARG A 668 5.59 -29.44 -21.34
CA ARG A 668 6.63 -29.35 -20.28
C ARG A 668 6.04 -29.04 -18.92
N ALA A 669 4.92 -28.31 -18.87
CA ALA A 669 4.15 -28.07 -17.65
C ALA A 669 3.29 -29.28 -17.21
N GLY A 670 3.34 -30.40 -17.95
CA GLY A 670 2.55 -31.60 -17.67
C GLY A 670 1.06 -31.44 -17.93
N LEU A 671 0.67 -30.46 -18.77
CA LEU A 671 -0.72 -30.15 -19.06
C LEU A 671 -1.16 -30.81 -20.38
N PRO A 672 -2.15 -31.72 -20.36
CA PRO A 672 -2.83 -32.15 -21.56
C PRO A 672 -3.68 -31.01 -22.13
N VAL A 673 -3.79 -30.98 -23.46
CA VAL A 673 -4.61 -30.04 -24.23
C VAL A 673 -5.68 -30.83 -24.97
N VAL A 674 -6.95 -30.55 -24.70
CA VAL A 674 -8.08 -31.08 -25.45
C VAL A 674 -8.63 -29.95 -26.32
N SER A 675 -8.33 -29.98 -27.61
CA SER A 675 -8.73 -28.93 -28.54
C SER A 675 -10.04 -29.28 -29.23
N GLY A 676 -10.98 -28.33 -29.23
CA GLY A 676 -12.27 -28.45 -29.90
C GLY A 676 -12.15 -28.27 -31.41
N THR A 677 -11.62 -27.13 -31.85
CA THR A 677 -11.77 -26.60 -33.22
C THR A 677 -10.48 -26.58 -34.04
N ASN A 678 -9.32 -26.88 -33.46
CA ASN A 678 -8.05 -26.87 -34.19
C ASN A 678 -7.86 -28.17 -34.99
N SER A 679 -7.83 -28.06 -36.32
CA SER A 679 -7.72 -29.15 -37.28
C SER A 679 -6.29 -29.48 -37.70
N ALA A 680 -5.27 -28.90 -37.05
CA ALA A 680 -3.88 -29.11 -37.41
C ALA A 680 -3.51 -30.60 -37.42
N THR A 681 -2.90 -31.03 -38.51
CA THR A 681 -2.57 -32.45 -38.72
C THR A 681 -1.35 -32.87 -37.90
N TYR A 682 -0.39 -31.96 -37.73
CA TYR A 682 0.89 -32.27 -37.09
C TYR A 682 0.81 -32.33 -35.57
N LEU A 683 -0.10 -31.59 -34.93
CA LEU A 683 -0.19 -31.52 -33.46
C LEU A 683 -0.40 -32.88 -32.78
N PRO A 684 -1.42 -33.69 -33.13
CA PRO A 684 -1.58 -35.03 -32.53
C PRO A 684 -0.45 -35.99 -32.93
N LYS A 685 0.25 -35.74 -34.05
CA LYS A 685 1.37 -36.56 -34.52
C LYS A 685 2.69 -36.25 -33.81
N GLN A 686 2.86 -35.04 -33.30
CA GLN A 686 4.11 -34.61 -32.65
C GLN A 686 4.00 -34.53 -31.13
N PHE A 687 2.81 -34.34 -30.58
CA PHE A 687 2.61 -34.04 -29.16
C PHE A 687 1.71 -35.06 -28.48
N ALA A 688 2.29 -35.82 -27.54
CA ALA A 688 1.57 -36.80 -26.74
C ALA A 688 0.54 -36.19 -25.76
N ASN A 689 0.64 -34.89 -25.48
CA ASN A 689 -0.30 -34.13 -24.64
C ASN A 689 -1.45 -33.51 -25.43
N TRP A 690 -1.53 -33.71 -26.75
CA TRP A 690 -2.55 -33.11 -27.60
C TRP A 690 -3.66 -34.10 -27.96
N PHE A 691 -4.91 -33.68 -27.81
CA PHE A 691 -6.11 -34.46 -28.13
C PHE A 691 -7.07 -33.62 -28.98
N SER A 692 -7.21 -33.96 -30.28
CA SER A 692 -8.08 -33.23 -31.21
C SER A 692 -9.51 -33.79 -31.23
N LEU A 693 -10.51 -32.92 -31.11
CA LEU A 693 -11.89 -33.27 -31.45
C LEU A 693 -12.19 -33.03 -32.93
N ALA A 694 -11.86 -31.83 -33.43
CA ALA A 694 -11.87 -31.53 -34.86
C ALA A 694 -11.05 -32.56 -35.65
N ALA A 695 -11.51 -32.85 -36.85
CA ALA A 695 -10.83 -33.74 -37.76
C ALA A 695 -9.49 -33.12 -38.24
N PRO A 696 -8.39 -33.87 -38.33
CA PRO A 696 -7.16 -33.39 -38.96
C PRO A 696 -7.36 -33.00 -40.44
N ASP A 697 -6.74 -31.92 -40.90
CA ASP A 697 -6.86 -31.41 -42.28
C ASP A 697 -6.54 -32.48 -43.35
N ASP A 698 -5.50 -33.31 -43.14
CA ASP A 698 -5.16 -34.41 -44.06
C ASP A 698 -6.29 -35.44 -44.19
N TRP A 699 -6.94 -35.75 -43.08
CA TRP A 699 -8.09 -36.64 -43.07
C TRP A 699 -9.32 -35.97 -43.69
N GLN A 700 -9.61 -34.71 -43.35
CA GLN A 700 -10.75 -33.97 -43.91
C GLN A 700 -10.66 -33.88 -45.44
N THR A 701 -9.52 -33.44 -45.96
CA THR A 701 -9.26 -33.35 -47.41
C THR A 701 -9.39 -34.70 -48.10
N SER A 702 -8.93 -35.79 -47.47
CA SER A 702 -9.14 -37.14 -48.01
C SER A 702 -10.62 -37.53 -48.15
N GLN A 703 -11.50 -37.05 -47.24
CA GLN A 703 -12.94 -37.27 -47.35
C GLN A 703 -13.56 -36.43 -48.47
N LEU A 704 -13.12 -35.17 -48.61
CA LEU A 704 -13.49 -34.31 -49.75
C LEU A 704 -13.05 -34.90 -51.10
N GLY A 705 -12.00 -35.73 -51.11
CA GLY A 705 -11.58 -36.53 -52.26
C GLY A 705 -12.69 -37.43 -52.84
N LEU A 706 -13.67 -37.87 -52.04
CA LEU A 706 -14.83 -38.63 -52.52
C LEU A 706 -15.71 -37.81 -53.47
N ILE A 707 -15.82 -36.50 -53.23
CA ILE A 707 -16.51 -35.55 -54.10
C ILE A 707 -15.64 -35.24 -55.33
N ALA A 708 -14.36 -34.93 -55.11
CA ALA A 708 -13.42 -34.64 -56.20
C ALA A 708 -13.34 -35.78 -57.22
N ARG A 709 -13.34 -37.04 -56.78
CA ARG A 709 -13.38 -38.23 -57.65
C ARG A 709 -14.61 -38.29 -58.55
N GLN A 710 -15.77 -37.86 -58.06
CA GLN A 710 -16.99 -37.83 -58.84
C GLN A 710 -16.95 -36.69 -59.87
N LEU A 711 -16.45 -35.52 -59.48
CA LEU A 711 -16.20 -34.40 -60.40
C LEU A 711 -15.22 -34.78 -61.51
N ARG A 712 -14.14 -35.51 -61.15
CA ARG A 712 -13.16 -36.03 -62.10
C ARG A 712 -13.78 -36.95 -63.14
N ARG A 713 -14.67 -37.85 -62.73
CA ARG A 713 -15.38 -38.78 -63.64
C ARG A 713 -16.41 -38.06 -64.51
N ALA A 714 -17.11 -37.06 -63.96
CA ALA A 714 -18.06 -36.27 -64.71
C ALA A 714 -17.39 -35.48 -65.86
N ALA A 715 -16.11 -35.12 -65.72
CA ALA A 715 -15.33 -34.48 -66.78
C ALA A 715 -14.90 -35.40 -67.94
N GLY A 716 -15.10 -36.72 -67.82
CA GLY A 716 -14.80 -37.69 -68.88
C GLY A 716 -13.31 -38.04 -69.03
N GLY A 717 -12.88 -38.34 -70.26
CA GLY A 717 -11.57 -38.95 -70.57
C GLY A 717 -10.35 -38.01 -70.52
N GLN A 718 -10.55 -36.69 -70.44
CA GLN A 718 -9.46 -35.72 -70.27
C GLN A 718 -9.27 -35.37 -68.79
N ARG A 719 -8.04 -35.05 -68.37
CA ARG A 719 -7.77 -34.54 -67.02
C ARG A 719 -8.29 -33.10 -66.93
N PRO A 720 -9.37 -32.83 -66.16
CA PRO A 720 -9.90 -31.48 -66.02
C PRO A 720 -8.87 -30.57 -65.32
N PRO A 721 -8.71 -29.31 -65.77
CA PRO A 721 -7.81 -28.39 -65.10
C PRO A 721 -8.31 -28.06 -63.70
N ALA A 722 -7.41 -28.08 -62.72
CA ALA A 722 -7.71 -27.72 -61.34
C ALA A 722 -6.61 -26.83 -60.76
N LEU A 723 -6.98 -26.07 -59.73
CA LEU A 723 -6.12 -25.08 -59.13
C LEU A 723 -6.29 -25.05 -57.61
N VAL A 724 -5.20 -24.82 -56.88
CA VAL A 724 -5.23 -24.44 -55.47
C VAL A 724 -5.11 -22.93 -55.35
N VAL A 725 -6.02 -22.30 -54.60
CA VAL A 725 -5.98 -20.88 -54.26
C VAL A 725 -5.86 -20.75 -52.75
N ALA A 726 -4.81 -20.10 -52.26
CA ALA A 726 -4.51 -19.97 -50.84
C ALA A 726 -4.25 -18.51 -50.44
N ARG A 727 -4.40 -18.19 -49.16
CA ARG A 727 -3.97 -16.89 -48.63
C ARG A 727 -2.43 -16.79 -48.69
N ASP A 728 -1.89 -15.61 -49.01
CA ASP A 728 -0.46 -15.34 -48.82
C ASP A 728 -0.18 -15.10 -47.33
N THR A 729 0.51 -16.05 -46.72
CA THR A 729 0.83 -16.08 -45.29
C THR A 729 2.19 -15.49 -44.97
N LYS A 730 2.97 -14.96 -45.94
CA LYS A 730 4.32 -14.42 -45.66
C LYS A 730 4.36 -13.31 -44.60
N ALA A 731 3.24 -12.62 -44.40
CA ALA A 731 3.07 -11.57 -43.41
C ALA A 731 2.05 -11.94 -42.31
N SER A 732 1.70 -13.22 -42.17
CA SER A 732 0.68 -13.73 -41.24
C SER A 732 1.13 -15.03 -40.58
N ASP A 733 0.77 -15.25 -39.33
CA ASP A 733 1.06 -16.51 -38.63
C ASP A 733 0.04 -17.63 -38.96
N ASP A 734 -0.83 -17.46 -39.99
CA ASP A 734 -1.96 -18.34 -40.31
C ASP A 734 -1.56 -19.65 -41.03
N ARG A 735 -1.02 -20.59 -40.25
CA ARG A 735 -0.58 -21.91 -40.73
C ARG A 735 -1.70 -22.82 -41.25
N TYR A 736 -2.93 -22.63 -40.78
CA TYR A 736 -4.10 -23.41 -41.25
C TYR A 736 -4.27 -23.34 -42.77
N THR A 737 -4.16 -22.13 -43.35
CA THR A 737 -4.35 -21.96 -44.80
C THR A 737 -3.26 -22.68 -45.61
N GLU A 738 -2.05 -22.81 -45.06
CA GLU A 738 -0.96 -23.57 -45.66
C GLU A 738 -1.20 -25.09 -45.60
N GLU A 739 -1.67 -25.63 -44.46
CA GLU A 739 -2.03 -27.05 -44.35
C GLU A 739 -3.17 -27.40 -45.33
N GLN A 740 -4.20 -26.55 -45.40
CA GLN A 740 -5.31 -26.71 -46.33
C GLN A 740 -4.86 -26.69 -47.79
N ALA A 741 -4.00 -25.73 -48.18
CA ALA A 741 -3.47 -25.65 -49.53
C ALA A 741 -2.66 -26.89 -49.90
N ARG A 742 -1.80 -27.35 -48.98
CA ARG A 742 -0.95 -28.53 -49.16
C ARG A 742 -1.80 -29.79 -49.34
N TYR A 743 -2.65 -30.12 -48.39
CA TYR A 743 -3.42 -31.36 -48.45
C TYR A 743 -4.53 -31.33 -49.50
N GLY A 744 -5.10 -30.15 -49.78
CA GLY A 744 -6.03 -29.94 -50.88
C GLY A 744 -5.37 -30.18 -52.24
N GLY A 745 -4.17 -29.68 -52.43
CA GLY A 745 -3.35 -29.96 -53.63
C GLY A 745 -2.99 -31.43 -53.77
N GLU A 746 -2.51 -32.06 -52.69
CA GLU A 746 -2.21 -33.51 -52.66
C GLU A 746 -3.46 -34.36 -52.97
N MET A 747 -4.64 -33.96 -52.49
CA MET A 747 -5.90 -34.63 -52.79
C MET A 747 -6.26 -34.51 -54.27
N LEU A 748 -6.19 -33.30 -54.85
CA LEU A 748 -6.49 -33.10 -56.27
C LEU A 748 -5.50 -33.84 -57.19
N ASP A 749 -4.22 -33.90 -56.82
CA ASP A 749 -3.21 -34.69 -57.54
C ASP A 749 -3.56 -36.18 -57.51
N ARG A 750 -3.88 -36.70 -56.32
CA ARG A 750 -4.27 -38.10 -56.10
C ARG A 750 -5.51 -38.50 -56.88
N GLU A 751 -6.46 -37.59 -57.07
CA GLU A 751 -7.70 -37.82 -57.84
C GLU A 751 -7.54 -37.48 -59.34
N ASP A 752 -6.31 -37.39 -59.86
CA ASP A 752 -5.95 -37.27 -61.28
C ASP A 752 -6.46 -36.00 -62.00
N PHE A 753 -6.47 -34.86 -61.32
CA PHE A 753 -6.72 -33.56 -61.95
C PHE A 753 -5.46 -33.03 -62.67
N ALA A 754 -5.63 -32.20 -63.71
CA ALA A 754 -4.53 -31.46 -64.31
C ALA A 754 -4.23 -30.21 -63.48
N LEU A 755 -3.35 -30.36 -62.48
CA LEU A 755 -3.01 -29.27 -61.56
C LEU A 755 -2.24 -28.15 -62.24
N GLN A 756 -2.73 -26.92 -62.01
CA GLN A 756 -2.05 -25.68 -62.36
C GLN A 756 -1.20 -25.19 -61.20
N ASP A 757 -0.26 -24.29 -61.49
CA ASP A 757 0.54 -23.63 -60.45
C ASP A 757 -0.37 -22.95 -59.42
N PRO A 758 -0.21 -23.24 -58.11
CA PRO A 758 -1.02 -22.64 -57.07
C PRO A 758 -0.97 -21.10 -57.11
N LEU A 759 -2.11 -20.47 -56.80
CA LEU A 759 -2.19 -19.03 -56.69
C LEU A 759 -2.36 -18.61 -55.23
N SER A 760 -1.72 -17.49 -54.87
CA SER A 760 -1.93 -16.84 -53.59
C SER A 760 -2.65 -15.50 -53.75
N TYR A 761 -3.48 -15.14 -52.78
CA TYR A 761 -4.09 -13.81 -52.65
C TYR A 761 -3.60 -13.11 -51.40
N ALA A 762 -3.31 -11.80 -51.50
CA ALA A 762 -2.90 -10.98 -50.38
C ALA A 762 -4.11 -10.46 -49.60
N LEU A 763 -3.86 -10.02 -48.36
CA LEU A 763 -4.79 -9.20 -47.60
C LEU A 763 -4.35 -7.75 -47.66
N GLY A 764 -5.29 -6.84 -47.88
CA GLY A 764 -5.05 -5.41 -47.79
C GLY A 764 -4.79 -4.97 -46.34
N PRO A 765 -4.40 -3.70 -46.10
CA PRO A 765 -4.12 -3.16 -44.77
C PRO A 765 -5.29 -3.26 -43.77
N GLY A 766 -6.54 -3.33 -44.26
CA GLY A 766 -7.75 -3.52 -43.46
C GLY A 766 -8.16 -4.98 -43.25
N GLY A 767 -7.38 -5.95 -43.75
CA GLY A 767 -7.72 -7.37 -43.68
C GLY A 767 -8.59 -7.88 -44.85
N ASP A 768 -9.04 -7.00 -45.74
CA ASP A 768 -9.85 -7.40 -46.90
C ASP A 768 -9.04 -8.21 -47.93
N PRO A 769 -9.59 -9.30 -48.48
CA PRO A 769 -8.88 -10.14 -49.43
C PRO A 769 -8.81 -9.53 -50.84
N GLU A 770 -7.62 -9.47 -51.42
CA GLU A 770 -7.37 -8.87 -52.73
C GLU A 770 -7.46 -9.90 -53.87
N PHE A 771 -8.69 -10.21 -54.29
CA PHE A 771 -8.92 -11.23 -55.33
C PHE A 771 -8.82 -10.75 -56.78
N ARG A 772 -8.77 -9.45 -57.06
CA ARG A 772 -8.79 -8.94 -58.45
C ARG A 772 -7.67 -9.53 -59.31
N GLY A 773 -6.44 -9.57 -58.77
CA GLY A 773 -5.29 -10.16 -59.46
C GLY A 773 -5.41 -11.67 -59.66
N PRO A 774 -5.60 -12.46 -58.58
CA PRO A 774 -5.83 -13.91 -58.67
C PRO A 774 -6.98 -14.30 -59.59
N ALA A 775 -8.15 -13.67 -59.48
CA ALA A 775 -9.30 -13.93 -60.33
C ALA A 775 -9.02 -13.61 -61.81
N GLY A 776 -8.30 -12.53 -62.09
CA GLY A 776 -7.84 -12.21 -63.45
C GLY A 776 -6.95 -13.30 -64.05
N LYS A 777 -6.05 -13.90 -63.26
CA LYS A 777 -5.22 -15.03 -63.69
C LYS A 777 -6.04 -16.30 -63.92
N ILE A 778 -6.97 -16.60 -63.02
CA ILE A 778 -7.86 -17.78 -63.10
C ILE A 778 -8.75 -17.68 -64.35
N CYS A 779 -9.49 -16.58 -64.47
CA CYS A 779 -10.52 -16.41 -65.48
C CYS A 779 -9.94 -15.99 -66.84
N GLY A 780 -8.71 -15.46 -66.89
CA GLY A 780 -7.98 -15.16 -68.12
C GLY A 780 -7.15 -16.33 -68.65
N SER A 781 -7.07 -17.46 -67.93
CA SER A 781 -6.31 -18.64 -68.35
C SER A 781 -6.89 -19.29 -69.61
N ALA A 782 -6.02 -19.80 -70.49
CA ALA A 782 -6.44 -20.60 -71.65
C ALA A 782 -7.17 -21.89 -71.25
N ALA A 783 -6.84 -22.43 -70.08
CA ALA A 783 -7.50 -23.58 -69.47
C ALA A 783 -8.07 -23.14 -68.12
N VAL A 784 -9.23 -22.47 -68.11
CA VAL A 784 -9.90 -22.07 -66.86
C VAL A 784 -10.22 -23.32 -66.03
N PRO A 785 -9.84 -23.37 -64.73
CA PRO A 785 -10.05 -24.55 -63.90
C PRO A 785 -11.53 -24.84 -63.67
N SER A 786 -11.93 -26.10 -63.84
CA SER A 786 -13.28 -26.55 -63.50
C SER A 786 -13.44 -26.88 -62.02
N VAL A 787 -12.33 -27.14 -61.32
CA VAL A 787 -12.28 -27.39 -59.88
C VAL A 787 -11.23 -26.50 -59.23
N ILE A 788 -11.62 -25.81 -58.16
CA ILE A 788 -10.70 -24.99 -57.36
C ILE A 788 -10.72 -25.52 -55.93
N TYR A 789 -9.56 -25.87 -55.38
CA TYR A 789 -9.42 -26.02 -53.94
C TYR A 789 -9.12 -24.66 -53.34
N PHE A 790 -10.06 -24.12 -52.55
CA PHE A 790 -9.94 -22.83 -51.91
C PHE A 790 -9.49 -23.01 -50.46
N ALA A 791 -8.21 -22.70 -50.20
CA ALA A 791 -7.59 -22.73 -48.88
C ALA A 791 -7.61 -21.32 -48.24
N GLY A 792 -8.81 -20.81 -48.02
CA GLY A 792 -9.07 -19.52 -47.37
C GLY A 792 -9.90 -19.65 -46.10
N ARG A 793 -10.25 -18.51 -45.50
CA ARG A 793 -11.15 -18.39 -44.35
C ARG A 793 -12.58 -18.07 -44.80
N VAL A 794 -13.56 -18.19 -43.90
CA VAL A 794 -14.97 -17.90 -44.20
C VAL A 794 -15.18 -16.47 -44.75
N GLU A 795 -14.49 -15.47 -44.20
CA GLU A 795 -14.55 -14.08 -44.65
C GLU A 795 -14.03 -13.87 -46.08
N ASP A 796 -13.21 -14.78 -46.58
CA ASP A 796 -12.63 -14.70 -47.92
C ASP A 796 -13.56 -15.26 -49.01
N VAL A 797 -14.58 -16.05 -48.63
CA VAL A 797 -15.46 -16.77 -49.59
C VAL A 797 -16.32 -15.82 -50.41
N GLY A 798 -16.98 -14.85 -49.76
CA GLY A 798 -17.88 -13.91 -50.43
C GLY A 798 -17.18 -13.12 -51.54
N PRO A 799 -16.07 -12.40 -51.23
CA PRO A 799 -15.28 -11.69 -52.23
C PRO A 799 -14.74 -12.59 -53.35
N PHE A 800 -14.35 -13.83 -53.03
CA PHE A 800 -13.91 -14.79 -54.04
C PHE A 800 -15.04 -15.18 -54.99
N MET A 801 -16.23 -15.51 -54.46
CA MET A 801 -17.42 -15.83 -55.24
C MET A 801 -17.87 -14.65 -56.10
N GLU A 802 -17.80 -13.42 -55.59
CA GLU A 802 -18.12 -12.21 -56.36
C GLU A 802 -17.22 -12.10 -57.61
N GLN A 803 -15.91 -12.31 -57.46
CA GLN A 803 -14.99 -12.25 -58.60
C GLN A 803 -15.26 -13.37 -59.63
N LEU A 804 -15.53 -14.60 -59.18
CA LEU A 804 -15.88 -15.71 -60.08
C LEU A 804 -17.18 -15.46 -60.84
N GLY A 805 -18.17 -14.84 -60.20
CA GLY A 805 -19.47 -14.54 -60.80
C GLY A 805 -19.48 -13.38 -61.79
N THR A 806 -18.49 -12.47 -61.71
CA THR A 806 -18.46 -11.22 -62.49
C THR A 806 -17.43 -11.22 -63.62
N HIS A 807 -16.30 -11.92 -63.46
CA HIS A 807 -15.24 -11.91 -64.48
C HIS A 807 -15.67 -12.70 -65.73
N SER A 808 -15.56 -12.10 -66.93
CA SER A 808 -16.11 -12.65 -68.19
C SER A 808 -15.65 -14.08 -68.54
N GLY A 809 -14.41 -14.44 -68.19
CA GLY A 809 -13.88 -15.79 -68.38
C GLY A 809 -14.29 -16.82 -67.33
N CYS A 810 -14.99 -16.46 -66.26
CA CYS A 810 -15.55 -17.42 -65.29
C CYS A 810 -17.09 -17.34 -65.24
N ALA A 811 -17.65 -16.14 -65.40
CA ALA A 811 -19.08 -15.90 -65.35
C ALA A 811 -19.83 -16.83 -66.33
N GLY A 812 -20.79 -17.58 -65.79
CA GLY A 812 -21.63 -18.49 -66.57
C GLY A 812 -21.01 -19.86 -66.90
N ARG A 813 -19.79 -20.15 -66.42
CA ARG A 813 -19.16 -21.48 -66.51
C ARG A 813 -19.50 -22.33 -65.29
N GLU A 814 -19.68 -23.63 -65.51
CA GLU A 814 -19.83 -24.60 -64.43
C GLU A 814 -18.48 -24.79 -63.73
N MET A 815 -18.43 -24.47 -62.43
CA MET A 815 -17.22 -24.62 -61.62
C MET A 815 -17.56 -25.25 -60.27
N SER A 816 -16.64 -26.03 -59.72
CA SER A 816 -16.73 -26.54 -58.35
C SER A 816 -15.63 -25.95 -57.49
N VAL A 817 -15.99 -25.38 -56.35
CA VAL A 817 -15.04 -24.93 -55.33
C VAL A 817 -15.09 -25.92 -54.17
N ILE A 818 -13.95 -26.43 -53.74
CA ILE A 818 -13.81 -27.33 -52.59
C ILE A 818 -13.02 -26.59 -51.50
N THR A 819 -13.43 -26.69 -50.24
CA THR A 819 -12.75 -26.00 -49.13
C THR A 819 -12.90 -26.73 -47.79
N GLY A 820 -12.14 -26.29 -46.79
CA GLY A 820 -12.04 -26.90 -45.46
C GLY A 820 -13.19 -26.56 -44.51
N ASP A 821 -12.97 -26.81 -43.23
CA ASP A 821 -13.94 -26.71 -42.14
C ASP A 821 -14.20 -25.31 -41.60
N ASP A 822 -13.37 -24.32 -41.93
CA ASP A 822 -13.58 -22.93 -41.52
C ASP A 822 -14.97 -22.39 -41.95
N LEU A 823 -15.51 -22.90 -43.06
CA LEU A 823 -16.86 -22.59 -43.57
C LEU A 823 -18.00 -23.14 -42.72
N SER A 824 -17.74 -23.91 -41.67
CA SER A 824 -18.78 -24.28 -40.67
C SER A 824 -19.45 -23.05 -40.06
N LYS A 825 -18.78 -21.90 -40.09
CA LYS A 825 -19.27 -20.61 -39.57
C LYS A 825 -20.17 -19.85 -40.54
N ALA A 826 -20.18 -20.23 -41.83
CA ALA A 826 -20.90 -19.51 -42.86
C ALA A 826 -22.43 -19.71 -42.72
N VAL A 827 -23.19 -18.65 -42.94
CA VAL A 827 -24.66 -18.69 -42.92
C VAL A 827 -25.18 -18.44 -44.33
N PHE A 828 -25.40 -19.51 -45.10
CA PHE A 828 -25.97 -19.41 -46.44
C PHE A 828 -27.49 -19.19 -46.39
N ALA A 829 -27.90 -17.96 -46.07
CA ALA A 829 -29.28 -17.49 -46.04
C ALA A 829 -29.43 -16.17 -46.83
N PRO A 830 -30.65 -15.77 -47.27
CA PRO A 830 -30.85 -14.50 -47.96
C PRO A 830 -30.30 -13.32 -47.15
N GLY A 831 -29.37 -12.55 -47.74
CA GLY A 831 -28.72 -11.40 -47.10
C GLY A 831 -27.37 -11.67 -46.43
N ASN A 832 -26.88 -12.93 -46.42
CA ASN A 832 -25.58 -13.34 -45.86
C ASN A 832 -24.63 -13.86 -46.96
N GLU A 833 -23.78 -14.86 -46.67
CA GLU A 833 -22.87 -15.45 -47.65
C GLU A 833 -23.61 -16.05 -48.85
N SER A 834 -23.08 -15.82 -50.05
CA SER A 834 -23.66 -16.34 -51.28
C SER A 834 -22.64 -16.97 -52.22
N VAL A 835 -23.08 -17.97 -52.97
CA VAL A 835 -22.28 -18.65 -53.99
C VAL A 835 -22.55 -18.02 -55.36
N ALA A 836 -21.54 -17.96 -56.22
CA ALA A 836 -21.66 -17.42 -57.57
C ALA A 836 -22.60 -18.26 -58.45
N PRO A 837 -23.28 -17.67 -59.46
CA PRO A 837 -24.10 -18.43 -60.40
C PRO A 837 -23.27 -19.52 -61.11
N LYS A 838 -23.83 -20.74 -61.23
CA LYS A 838 -23.16 -21.93 -61.80
C LYS A 838 -21.86 -22.37 -61.11
N VAL A 839 -21.62 -21.86 -59.90
CA VAL A 839 -20.58 -22.39 -59.02
C VAL A 839 -21.26 -23.27 -57.96
N THR A 840 -20.72 -24.47 -57.76
CA THR A 840 -21.09 -25.33 -56.63
C THR A 840 -19.96 -25.31 -55.61
N LEU A 841 -20.27 -24.95 -54.37
CA LEU A 841 -19.30 -24.93 -53.28
C LEU A 841 -19.48 -26.19 -52.43
N TYR A 842 -18.40 -26.95 -52.26
CA TYR A 842 -18.32 -28.09 -51.37
C TYR A 842 -17.37 -27.77 -50.21
N HIS A 843 -17.79 -28.07 -48.98
CA HIS A 843 -16.92 -27.84 -47.82
C HIS A 843 -17.07 -28.93 -46.76
N ALA A 844 -16.05 -29.09 -45.94
CA ALA A 844 -16.18 -29.86 -44.70
C ALA A 844 -16.87 -28.99 -43.64
N ALA A 845 -17.65 -29.60 -42.77
CA ALA A 845 -18.14 -28.98 -41.55
C ALA A 845 -17.54 -29.69 -40.33
N LEU A 846 -17.23 -28.90 -39.29
CA LEU A 846 -16.56 -29.30 -38.05
C LEU A 846 -17.23 -30.50 -37.36
N ALA A 847 -18.56 -30.61 -37.45
CA ALA A 847 -19.31 -31.72 -36.88
C ALA A 847 -20.65 -31.98 -37.59
N GLU A 848 -21.11 -33.23 -37.56
CA GLU A 848 -22.48 -33.62 -37.91
C GLU A 848 -23.42 -33.47 -36.71
N LEU A 849 -24.00 -32.27 -36.57
CA LEU A 849 -24.86 -31.93 -35.43
C LEU A 849 -26.28 -32.50 -35.56
N ARG A 850 -26.85 -32.58 -36.76
CA ARG A 850 -28.26 -32.99 -36.97
C ARG A 850 -28.50 -34.44 -36.57
N LYS A 851 -27.59 -35.35 -36.93
CA LYS A 851 -27.70 -36.75 -36.51
C LYS A 851 -27.39 -36.91 -35.02
N ALA A 852 -26.36 -36.20 -34.51
CA ALA A 852 -25.97 -36.27 -33.10
C ALA A 852 -27.07 -35.73 -32.16
N ALA A 853 -27.85 -34.74 -32.61
CA ALA A 853 -28.96 -34.14 -31.87
C ALA A 853 -30.05 -35.13 -31.41
N ARG A 854 -30.11 -36.33 -32.01
CA ARG A 854 -31.11 -37.35 -31.66
C ARG A 854 -30.83 -38.04 -30.32
N ASP A 855 -29.55 -38.07 -29.92
CA ASP A 855 -29.07 -38.91 -28.81
C ASP A 855 -28.34 -38.08 -27.72
N THR A 856 -28.52 -36.74 -27.70
CA THR A 856 -27.81 -35.85 -26.78
C THR A 856 -28.74 -34.91 -26.02
N GLU A 857 -28.40 -34.66 -24.75
CA GLU A 857 -29.05 -33.64 -23.89
C GLU A 857 -28.43 -32.24 -24.07
N PHE A 858 -27.42 -32.08 -24.94
CA PHE A 858 -26.71 -30.81 -25.13
C PHE A 858 -27.63 -29.63 -25.39
N TYR A 859 -28.64 -29.78 -26.26
CA TYR A 859 -29.55 -28.70 -26.62
C TYR A 859 -30.52 -28.35 -25.48
N ASN A 860 -30.93 -29.34 -24.68
CA ASN A 860 -31.74 -29.10 -23.48
C ASN A 860 -30.93 -28.34 -22.42
N HIS A 861 -29.68 -28.73 -22.19
CA HIS A 861 -28.78 -27.99 -21.31
C HIS A 861 -28.48 -26.58 -21.85
N ALA A 862 -28.30 -26.42 -23.16
CA ALA A 862 -28.08 -25.12 -23.78
C ALA A 862 -29.27 -24.18 -23.51
N ALA A 863 -30.50 -24.65 -23.68
CA ALA A 863 -31.70 -23.90 -23.33
C ALA A 863 -31.77 -23.54 -21.83
N GLU A 864 -31.29 -24.44 -20.93
CA GLU A 864 -31.32 -24.20 -19.49
C GLU A 864 -30.25 -23.19 -19.01
N TYR A 865 -29.02 -23.28 -19.51
CA TYR A 865 -27.88 -22.55 -18.91
C TYR A 865 -27.35 -21.40 -19.75
N LEU A 866 -27.42 -21.44 -21.09
CA LEU A 866 -26.83 -20.41 -21.94
C LEU A 866 -27.71 -19.15 -21.97
N PRO A 867 -27.12 -17.95 -21.81
CA PRO A 867 -27.91 -16.73 -21.89
C PRO A 867 -28.33 -16.43 -23.33
N GLY A 868 -29.57 -15.96 -23.52
CA GLY A 868 -30.03 -15.36 -24.79
C GLY A 868 -30.40 -16.34 -25.92
N VAL A 869 -30.28 -17.66 -25.75
CA VAL A 869 -30.61 -18.65 -26.81
C VAL A 869 -32.10 -18.98 -26.96
N GLY A 870 -32.93 -18.56 -26.01
CA GLY A 870 -34.37 -18.85 -25.98
C GLY A 870 -34.70 -20.28 -25.54
N ASP A 871 -36.00 -20.59 -25.45
CA ASP A 871 -36.49 -21.86 -24.89
C ASP A 871 -36.46 -23.03 -25.88
N THR A 872 -36.42 -22.75 -27.19
CA THR A 872 -36.42 -23.78 -28.25
C THR A 872 -35.07 -23.80 -28.97
N VAL A 873 -34.15 -24.59 -28.45
CA VAL A 873 -32.79 -24.70 -28.96
C VAL A 873 -32.64 -25.99 -29.78
N ARG A 874 -32.02 -25.89 -30.97
CA ARG A 874 -31.83 -26.98 -31.92
C ARG A 874 -30.45 -26.93 -32.56
N HIS A 875 -30.10 -27.97 -33.32
CA HIS A 875 -28.83 -28.07 -34.05
C HIS A 875 -28.64 -26.98 -35.12
N ASP A 876 -29.74 -26.43 -35.64
CA ASP A 876 -29.79 -25.38 -36.65
C ASP A 876 -30.00 -23.98 -36.04
N SER A 877 -30.06 -23.86 -34.71
CA SER A 877 -30.09 -22.56 -34.04
C SER A 877 -28.81 -21.77 -34.38
N PRO A 878 -28.91 -20.52 -34.85
CA PRO A 878 -27.75 -19.75 -35.36
C PRO A 878 -26.54 -19.73 -34.41
N ALA A 879 -26.78 -19.58 -33.10
CA ALA A 879 -25.75 -19.53 -32.06
C ALA A 879 -24.96 -20.84 -31.84
N LEU A 880 -25.45 -21.97 -32.37
CA LEU A 880 -24.89 -23.31 -32.14
C LEU A 880 -24.57 -24.05 -33.45
N ALA A 881 -25.09 -23.57 -34.58
CA ALA A 881 -25.00 -24.24 -35.87
C ALA A 881 -23.55 -24.39 -36.38
N SER A 882 -22.64 -23.52 -35.93
CA SER A 882 -21.21 -23.61 -36.27
C SER A 882 -20.52 -24.88 -35.75
N GLY A 883 -21.09 -25.50 -34.71
CA GLY A 883 -20.51 -26.64 -34.00
C GLY A 883 -19.37 -26.29 -33.03
N GLN A 884 -18.90 -25.04 -32.97
CA GLN A 884 -17.80 -24.66 -32.07
C GLN A 884 -18.18 -24.79 -30.61
N THR A 885 -19.38 -24.31 -30.24
CA THR A 885 -19.93 -24.44 -28.89
C THR A 885 -20.06 -25.92 -28.48
N ALA A 886 -20.51 -26.79 -29.39
CA ALA A 886 -20.64 -28.23 -29.16
C ALA A 886 -19.27 -28.91 -28.98
N LEU A 887 -18.29 -28.60 -29.83
CA LEU A 887 -16.93 -29.15 -29.71
C LEU A 887 -16.24 -28.70 -28.42
N SER A 888 -16.40 -27.45 -28.02
CA SER A 888 -15.81 -26.93 -26.78
C SER A 888 -16.46 -27.53 -25.53
N TYR A 889 -17.79 -27.74 -25.57
CA TYR A 889 -18.52 -28.49 -24.54
C TYR A 889 -17.98 -29.92 -24.41
N ASP A 890 -17.88 -30.64 -25.53
CA ASP A 890 -17.38 -32.01 -25.58
C ASP A 890 -15.92 -32.11 -25.10
N ALA A 891 -15.06 -31.16 -25.47
CA ALA A 891 -13.66 -31.09 -25.04
C ALA A 891 -13.55 -30.92 -23.53
N THR A 892 -14.36 -30.02 -22.97
CA THR A 892 -14.41 -29.75 -21.53
C THR A 892 -14.93 -30.95 -20.75
N ARG A 893 -15.98 -31.61 -21.25
CA ARG A 893 -16.53 -32.83 -20.65
C ARG A 893 -15.52 -33.98 -20.67
N ALA A 894 -14.79 -34.17 -21.78
CA ALA A 894 -13.77 -35.21 -21.91
C ALA A 894 -12.57 -34.97 -20.98
N LEU A 895 -12.09 -33.73 -20.88
CA LEU A 895 -11.02 -33.40 -19.94
C LEU A 895 -11.46 -33.56 -18.49
N PHE A 896 -12.69 -33.14 -18.15
CA PHE A 896 -13.23 -33.33 -16.81
C PHE A 896 -13.37 -34.80 -16.45
N ASP A 897 -13.90 -35.66 -17.33
CA ASP A 897 -14.04 -37.11 -17.10
C ASP A 897 -12.70 -37.77 -16.76
N ALA A 898 -11.64 -37.40 -17.47
CA ALA A 898 -10.28 -37.86 -17.17
C ALA A 898 -9.75 -37.35 -15.82
N ALA A 899 -10.18 -36.14 -15.42
CA ALA A 899 -9.74 -35.45 -14.21
C ALA A 899 -10.56 -35.79 -12.94
N SER A 900 -11.69 -36.48 -13.07
CA SER A 900 -12.60 -36.79 -11.97
C SER A 900 -12.98 -38.28 -11.91
N ARG A 901 -12.05 -39.17 -12.26
CA ARG A 901 -12.32 -40.63 -12.30
C ARG A 901 -12.91 -41.15 -11.00
N GLU A 902 -13.97 -41.95 -11.13
CA GLU A 902 -14.74 -42.48 -10.00
C GLU A 902 -15.24 -41.39 -9.04
N ASP A 903 -15.50 -40.20 -9.59
CA ASP A 903 -15.87 -38.98 -8.85
C ASP A 903 -14.81 -38.59 -7.80
N THR A 904 -13.53 -38.81 -8.13
CA THR A 904 -12.37 -38.39 -7.33
C THR A 904 -11.43 -37.51 -8.15
N ALA A 905 -11.04 -36.37 -7.59
CA ALA A 905 -10.15 -35.42 -8.25
C ALA A 905 -8.78 -36.05 -8.53
N GLN A 906 -8.33 -35.96 -9.79
CA GLN A 906 -7.07 -36.53 -10.26
C GLN A 906 -6.00 -35.44 -10.38
N SER A 907 -4.73 -35.84 -10.26
CA SER A 907 -3.59 -34.95 -10.54
C SER A 907 -3.41 -34.72 -12.04
N ARG A 908 -2.68 -33.67 -12.44
CA ARG A 908 -2.30 -33.41 -13.84
C ARG A 908 -1.78 -34.63 -14.60
N SER A 909 -0.83 -35.36 -14.00
CA SER A 909 -0.22 -36.52 -14.62
C SER A 909 -1.22 -37.66 -14.78
N SER A 910 -2.05 -37.91 -13.76
CA SER A 910 -3.13 -38.90 -13.85
C SER A 910 -4.16 -38.50 -14.90
N THR A 911 -4.61 -37.23 -14.93
CA THR A 911 -5.54 -36.71 -15.94
C THR A 911 -5.02 -36.94 -17.36
N TRP A 912 -3.75 -36.64 -17.62
CA TRP A 912 -3.15 -36.87 -18.93
C TRP A 912 -3.19 -38.35 -19.33
N VAL A 913 -2.83 -39.27 -18.43
CA VAL A 913 -2.92 -40.71 -18.72
C VAL A 913 -4.38 -41.15 -18.90
N ASN A 914 -5.27 -40.68 -18.03
CA ASN A 914 -6.68 -41.03 -17.99
C ASN A 914 -7.46 -40.57 -19.22
N LEU A 915 -7.03 -39.49 -19.89
CA LEU A 915 -7.63 -39.07 -21.16
C LEU A 915 -7.64 -40.21 -22.19
N ARG A 916 -6.65 -41.10 -22.18
CA ARG A 916 -6.60 -42.27 -23.07
C ARG A 916 -7.56 -43.39 -22.67
N ALA A 917 -8.32 -43.25 -21.59
CA ALA A 917 -9.39 -44.17 -21.20
C ALA A 917 -10.79 -43.58 -21.45
N VAL A 918 -10.87 -42.28 -21.79
CA VAL A 918 -12.15 -41.56 -21.95
C VAL A 918 -12.93 -42.12 -23.12
N ARG A 919 -14.20 -42.45 -22.84
CA ARG A 919 -15.21 -42.79 -23.83
C ARG A 919 -16.57 -42.30 -23.34
N LEU A 920 -17.03 -41.19 -23.91
CA LEU A 920 -18.28 -40.53 -23.55
C LEU A 920 -19.31 -40.66 -24.65
N HIS A 921 -20.49 -41.20 -24.31
CA HIS A 921 -21.64 -41.32 -25.22
C HIS A 921 -22.62 -40.16 -25.05
N GLY A 922 -23.45 -39.91 -26.07
CA GLY A 922 -24.49 -38.87 -26.02
C GLY A 922 -23.95 -37.44 -25.87
N MET A 923 -22.71 -37.22 -26.27
CA MET A 923 -22.09 -35.89 -26.29
C MET A 923 -22.63 -35.06 -27.46
N ALA A 924 -22.34 -33.77 -27.50
CA ALA A 924 -22.96 -32.83 -28.45
C ALA A 924 -22.67 -33.21 -29.92
N THR A 925 -21.51 -33.80 -30.18
CA THR A 925 -21.08 -34.22 -31.52
C THR A 925 -21.20 -35.74 -31.77
N GLY A 926 -21.63 -36.52 -30.77
CA GLY A 926 -21.76 -37.98 -30.83
C GLY A 926 -21.04 -38.69 -29.69
N THR A 927 -20.20 -39.68 -29.98
CA THR A 927 -19.35 -40.37 -28.99
C THR A 927 -17.92 -39.82 -29.04
N ILE A 928 -17.42 -39.32 -27.92
CA ILE A 928 -16.02 -38.91 -27.77
C ILE A 928 -15.23 -40.11 -27.27
N ASP A 929 -14.39 -40.69 -28.12
CA ASP A 929 -13.56 -41.84 -27.80
C ASP A 929 -12.07 -41.49 -27.99
N PHE A 930 -11.30 -41.61 -26.92
CA PHE A 930 -9.85 -41.46 -26.88
C PHE A 930 -9.12 -42.78 -26.55
N GLN A 931 -9.85 -43.88 -26.34
CA GLN A 931 -9.26 -45.21 -26.11
C GLN A 931 -8.42 -45.68 -27.30
N GLN A 932 -8.80 -45.22 -28.50
CA GLN A 932 -8.11 -45.48 -29.75
C GLN A 932 -7.27 -44.28 -30.23
N ALA A 933 -6.93 -43.34 -29.36
CA ALA A 933 -6.00 -42.26 -29.65
C ALA A 933 -4.56 -42.74 -29.36
N PRO A 934 -3.77 -43.15 -30.37
CA PRO A 934 -2.38 -43.55 -30.17
C PRO A 934 -1.51 -42.40 -29.66
N LEU A 935 -0.32 -42.73 -29.14
CA LEU A 935 0.73 -41.72 -28.93
C LEU A 935 1.24 -41.29 -30.30
N TYR A 936 1.38 -39.97 -30.52
CA TYR A 936 1.97 -39.43 -31.76
C TYR A 936 1.21 -39.80 -33.04
N ALA A 937 -0.11 -39.94 -32.95
CA ALA A 937 -0.99 -40.04 -34.11
C ALA A 937 -2.41 -39.54 -33.80
N GLY A 938 -3.14 -39.16 -34.86
CA GLY A 938 -4.54 -38.76 -34.75
C GLY A 938 -5.44 -39.91 -34.33
N ARG A 939 -6.52 -39.59 -33.60
CA ARG A 939 -7.56 -40.56 -33.27
C ARG A 939 -8.40 -40.91 -34.51
N LYS A 940 -9.21 -41.95 -34.41
CA LYS A 940 -10.24 -42.29 -35.40
C LYS A 940 -11.62 -41.87 -34.88
N GLY A 941 -12.62 -41.87 -35.77
CA GLY A 941 -14.00 -41.54 -35.39
C GLY A 941 -14.22 -40.05 -35.13
N HIS A 942 -13.57 -39.18 -35.89
CA HIS A 942 -13.89 -37.75 -35.90
C HIS A 942 -15.29 -37.54 -36.50
N SER A 943 -16.00 -36.51 -36.00
CA SER A 943 -17.24 -36.05 -36.63
C SER A 943 -16.89 -35.30 -37.92
N ILE A 944 -17.74 -35.43 -38.94
CA ILE A 944 -17.62 -34.65 -40.18
C ILE A 944 -18.95 -34.63 -40.91
N ALA A 945 -19.29 -33.50 -41.53
CA ALA A 945 -20.30 -33.44 -42.58
C ALA A 945 -19.70 -32.79 -43.83
N LEU A 946 -19.87 -33.43 -44.98
CA LEU A 946 -19.52 -32.82 -46.26
C LEU A 946 -20.75 -32.11 -46.79
N MET A 947 -20.60 -30.82 -47.06
CA MET A 947 -21.69 -29.91 -47.42
C MET A 947 -21.59 -29.57 -48.90
N GLU A 948 -22.75 -29.36 -49.53
CA GLU A 948 -22.91 -28.81 -50.86
C GLU A 948 -23.74 -27.52 -50.75
N VAL A 949 -23.25 -26.44 -51.35
CA VAL A 949 -23.92 -25.15 -51.37
C VAL A 949 -24.08 -24.70 -52.82
N ARG A 950 -25.31 -24.35 -53.20
CA ARG A 950 -25.66 -23.88 -54.55
C ARG A 950 -26.52 -22.64 -54.48
N ARG A 951 -26.39 -21.78 -55.48
CA ARG A 951 -27.28 -20.63 -55.66
C ARG A 951 -28.63 -21.09 -56.24
N ARG A 952 -29.73 -20.63 -55.66
CA ARG A 952 -31.11 -20.78 -56.16
C ARG A 952 -31.45 -19.67 -57.16
N GLU A 953 -32.52 -19.87 -57.91
CA GLU A 953 -33.02 -18.89 -58.90
C GLU A 953 -33.45 -17.56 -58.27
N ASP A 954 -33.91 -17.59 -57.01
CA ASP A 954 -34.27 -16.40 -56.22
C ASP A 954 -33.04 -15.59 -55.73
N GLY A 955 -31.83 -16.05 -56.06
CA GLY A 955 -30.57 -15.43 -55.69
C GLY A 955 -30.03 -15.85 -54.33
N SER A 956 -30.79 -16.59 -53.52
CA SER A 956 -30.33 -17.14 -52.23
C SER A 956 -29.38 -18.33 -52.44
N SER A 957 -28.60 -18.67 -51.42
CA SER A 957 -27.79 -19.90 -51.40
C SER A 957 -28.45 -20.96 -50.54
N HIS A 958 -28.39 -22.21 -50.97
CA HIS A 958 -28.97 -23.35 -50.27
C HIS A 958 -27.91 -24.39 -49.96
N SER A 959 -27.85 -24.79 -48.70
CA SER A 959 -26.89 -25.76 -48.17
C SER A 959 -27.55 -27.11 -47.94
N ARG A 960 -26.87 -28.19 -48.34
CA ARG A 960 -27.30 -29.58 -48.16
C ARG A 960 -26.13 -30.41 -47.65
N VAL A 961 -26.41 -31.33 -46.72
CA VAL A 961 -25.45 -32.37 -46.33
C VAL A 961 -25.37 -33.43 -47.44
N VAL A 962 -24.19 -33.62 -48.02
CA VAL A 962 -23.91 -34.66 -49.02
C VAL A 962 -23.77 -36.02 -48.33
N CYS A 963 -22.88 -36.10 -47.35
CA CYS A 963 -22.68 -37.28 -46.51
C CYS A 963 -22.04 -36.85 -45.18
N SER A 964 -22.09 -37.73 -44.18
CA SER A 964 -21.60 -37.38 -42.85
C SER A 964 -21.35 -38.58 -41.94
N ARG A 965 -20.57 -38.32 -40.88
CA ARG A 965 -20.33 -39.20 -39.74
C ARG A 965 -20.45 -38.41 -38.44
N VAL A 966 -21.12 -38.99 -37.45
CA VAL A 966 -21.11 -38.49 -36.07
C VAL A 966 -19.81 -38.91 -35.39
N ALA A 967 -19.40 -38.19 -34.34
CA ALA A 967 -18.23 -38.58 -33.56
C ALA A 967 -18.37 -40.02 -33.03
N GLY A 968 -17.28 -40.78 -33.07
CA GLY A 968 -17.20 -42.18 -32.65
C GLY A 968 -17.57 -43.21 -33.74
N ASP A 969 -18.12 -42.79 -34.88
CA ASP A 969 -18.33 -43.69 -36.02
C ASP A 969 -17.03 -43.84 -36.81
N THR A 970 -16.40 -45.01 -36.72
CA THR A 970 -15.13 -45.31 -37.39
C THR A 970 -15.29 -45.90 -38.79
N ARG A 971 -16.53 -46.06 -39.29
CA ARG A 971 -16.75 -46.60 -40.64
C ARG A 971 -16.34 -45.56 -41.68
N PRO A 972 -15.56 -45.94 -42.71
CA PRO A 972 -15.16 -45.01 -43.75
C PRO A 972 -16.40 -44.46 -44.48
N LEU A 973 -16.35 -43.19 -44.88
CA LEU A 973 -17.31 -42.66 -45.84
C LEU A 973 -17.08 -43.34 -47.19
N THR A 974 -18.17 -43.67 -47.87
CA THR A 974 -18.11 -44.25 -49.22
C THR A 974 -18.59 -43.23 -50.24
N GLU A 975 -18.09 -43.38 -51.46
CA GLU A 975 -18.53 -42.56 -52.58
C GLU A 975 -20.04 -42.64 -52.81
N ARG A 976 -20.65 -43.83 -52.62
CA ARG A 976 -22.09 -44.03 -52.75
C ARG A 976 -22.89 -43.22 -51.72
N GLU A 977 -22.38 -43.11 -50.49
CA GLU A 977 -23.00 -42.25 -49.48
C GLU A 977 -22.78 -40.77 -49.81
N CYS A 978 -21.64 -40.43 -50.40
CA CYS A 978 -21.28 -39.06 -50.76
C CYS A 978 -21.65 -38.69 -52.21
N ALA A 979 -22.73 -39.26 -52.75
CA ALA A 979 -23.09 -39.07 -54.15
C ALA A 979 -23.44 -37.60 -54.47
N ILE A 980 -22.84 -37.04 -55.53
CA ILE A 980 -23.16 -35.72 -56.08
C ILE A 980 -24.03 -35.87 -57.33
N GLY A 981 -24.97 -34.94 -57.55
CA GLY A 981 -25.73 -34.87 -58.81
C GLY A 981 -27.07 -35.62 -58.88
N ASN A 982 -27.58 -36.21 -57.80
CA ASN A 982 -28.98 -36.65 -57.74
C ASN A 982 -29.83 -35.58 -57.06
N GLY A 983 -30.54 -34.78 -57.86
CA GLY A 983 -31.73 -34.07 -57.42
C GLY A 983 -32.84 -35.07 -57.14
N GLY A 984 -32.83 -35.68 -55.94
CA GLY A 984 -34.04 -36.19 -55.33
C GLY A 984 -34.73 -35.00 -54.66
N GLY A 985 -35.89 -34.61 -55.18
CA GLY A 985 -36.71 -33.58 -54.56
C GLY A 985 -37.06 -33.98 -53.13
N ASP A 986 -36.82 -33.04 -52.22
CA ASP A 986 -37.75 -32.73 -51.14
C ASP A 986 -38.47 -31.43 -51.53
#